data_AF-A6K442-F1
#
_entry.id   AF-A6K442-F1
#
_cell.length_a   1.000
_cell.length_b   1.000
_cell.length_c   1.000
_cell.angle_alpha   90.00
_cell.angle_beta   90.00
_cell.angle_gamma   90.00
#
_symmetry.space_group_name_H-M   'P 1'
#
loop_
_entity.id
_entity.type
_entity.pdbx_description
1 polymer ?
#
loop_
_entity_poly.entity_id
_entity_poly.type
_entity_poly.pdbx_seq_one_letter_code
_entity_poly.pdbx_strand_id
1 'polypeptide(L)'
;MRWDQIDKYLYAMRLSDEILIDILTRFKKEMKNGLSRDYNPTASVKMLPTFVRSIPDGSEKGDFIALDLGGSSFRILRVQVNHEKNQNVSMESEIYDTPENIVHGSGTQLFDHVADCLGDFMEKKKIKDKKLPVGFTFSFPCRQSKIDEAVLITWTKRFKASGVEGADVVKLLNKAIKKRGDYDANIVAVVNDTVGTMMTCGYDDQQCEVGLIIGTGTNACYMEELRHIDLVEGDEGRMCINTEWGAFGDDGSLEDIRTEFDRELDRGSLNPGKQLFEKMVSGMYMGELVRLILVKMAKEGLLFEGRITPELLTRGKFNTSDVSAIEKEPTLSPGCCRHRRSCGAQNTHRYSRRFHKTLRRLVPDSDVRFLLSESGSGKGAAMVTAVAYRLAEQHRQIEETLAHFRLSKQTLMEVKKRLRTEMEMGLRKETNSKATVKMLPSFVRSIPDGTEHGDFLALDLGGTNFRVLLVKIRSGKKRTVEMHNKIYSIPLEIMQGTGDELFDHIVSCISDFLDYMGIKGPRMPLGFTFSFPCHQTNLDCGILISWTKGFKATDCEGHDVASLLRDAVKRREEFDLDVVAVVNDTVGTMMTCAYEEPTCEIGLIVGTGTNACYMEEMKNVEMVEGNQGQMCINMEWGAFGDNGCLDDIRTDFDKVVDEYSLNSGKQRFEKMISGMYLGEIVRNILIDFTKKGFLFRGQISEPLKTRGIFETKFLSQIESDRLALLQVRAILQQLGLNSTCDDSILVKTVCGVVSKRAAQLCGAGMAAVVEKIRENRGLDHLNVTVGVDGTLYKLHPHFSRIMHQTVKELSPKCTVSFLLSEDGSGKGAALITAVGVRLRGDPSIA
;
A
#
# COMPACT_ATOMS: atom_id res chain seq x y z
N MET A 1 14.84 -51.83 -44.94
CA MET A 1 14.49 -52.21 -43.56
C MET A 1 12.97 -52.36 -43.46
N ARG A 2 12.45 -53.36 -42.73
CA ARG A 2 10.99 -53.52 -42.50
C ARG A 2 10.53 -52.68 -41.30
N TRP A 3 9.25 -52.32 -41.23
CA TRP A 3 8.69 -51.44 -40.17
C TRP A 3 8.91 -51.98 -38.74
N ASP A 4 8.79 -53.29 -38.55
CA ASP A 4 9.02 -53.98 -37.28
C ASP A 4 10.48 -53.86 -36.78
N GLN A 5 11.44 -53.71 -37.69
CA GLN A 5 12.84 -53.53 -37.36
C GLN A 5 13.14 -52.08 -36.92
N ILE A 6 12.47 -51.09 -37.53
CA ILE A 6 12.55 -49.68 -37.11
C ILE A 6 11.93 -49.51 -35.73
N ASP A 7 10.78 -50.14 -35.49
CA ASP A 7 10.09 -50.11 -34.19
C ASP A 7 10.94 -50.69 -33.05
N LYS A 8 11.71 -51.75 -33.33
CA LYS A 8 12.67 -52.30 -32.36
C LYS A 8 13.87 -51.37 -32.16
N TYR A 9 14.37 -50.75 -33.23
CA TYR A 9 15.51 -49.83 -33.17
C TYR A 9 15.19 -48.57 -32.36
N LEU A 10 13.98 -48.02 -32.53
CA LEU A 10 13.50 -46.82 -31.84
C LEU A 10 12.56 -47.13 -30.67
N TYR A 11 12.69 -48.32 -30.07
CA TYR A 11 11.78 -48.79 -29.01
C TYR A 11 11.66 -47.80 -27.84
N ALA A 12 12.77 -47.20 -27.41
CA ALA A 12 12.80 -46.23 -26.31
C ALA A 12 12.00 -44.94 -26.61
N MET A 13 11.75 -44.60 -27.88
CA MET A 13 10.93 -43.45 -28.28
C MET A 13 9.43 -43.79 -28.38
N ARG A 14 9.05 -45.06 -28.20
CA ARG A 14 7.66 -45.53 -28.24
C ARG A 14 7.10 -45.63 -26.83
N LEU A 15 6.67 -44.51 -26.29
CA LEU A 15 6.15 -44.43 -24.92
C LEU A 15 4.78 -45.12 -24.82
N SER A 16 4.63 -46.05 -23.87
CA SER A 16 3.35 -46.66 -23.52
C SER A 16 2.49 -45.72 -22.69
N ASP A 17 1.19 -46.01 -22.58
CA ASP A 17 0.29 -45.23 -21.72
C ASP A 17 0.75 -45.25 -20.25
N GLU A 18 1.32 -46.37 -19.78
CA GLU A 18 1.88 -46.48 -18.42
C GLU A 18 3.03 -45.48 -18.19
N ILE A 19 3.97 -45.37 -19.14
CA ILE A 19 5.08 -44.41 -19.06
C ILE A 19 4.55 -42.97 -19.14
N LEU A 20 3.56 -42.71 -20.02
CA LEU A 20 2.96 -41.38 -20.13
C LEU A 20 2.23 -40.95 -18.84
N ILE A 21 1.57 -41.89 -18.15
CA ILE A 21 0.92 -41.65 -16.85
C ILE A 21 1.96 -41.38 -15.75
N ASP A 22 3.09 -42.08 -15.77
CA ASP A 22 4.19 -41.81 -14.85
C ASP A 22 4.78 -40.41 -15.08
N ILE A 23 5.06 -40.04 -16.34
CA ILE A 23 5.52 -38.68 -16.70
C ILE A 23 4.52 -37.62 -16.24
N LEU A 24 3.21 -37.84 -16.45
CA LEU A 24 2.15 -36.96 -15.96
C LEU A 24 2.22 -36.78 -14.43
N THR A 25 2.46 -37.86 -13.70
CA THR A 25 2.56 -37.85 -12.24
C THR A 25 3.80 -37.08 -11.76
N ARG A 26 4.95 -37.28 -12.43
CA ARG A 26 6.18 -36.53 -12.17
C ARG A 26 5.98 -35.03 -12.43
N PHE A 27 5.36 -34.66 -13.55
CA PHE A 27 5.10 -33.26 -13.88
C PHE A 27 4.15 -32.60 -12.87
N LYS A 28 3.10 -33.30 -12.43
CA LYS A 28 2.19 -32.81 -11.38
C LYS A 28 2.93 -32.51 -10.07
N LYS A 29 3.93 -33.33 -9.71
CA LYS A 29 4.79 -33.07 -8.56
C LYS A 29 5.65 -31.82 -8.76
N GLU A 30 6.24 -31.65 -9.95
CA GLU A 30 7.05 -30.47 -10.27
C GLU A 30 6.23 -29.18 -10.27
N MET A 31 4.97 -29.20 -10.73
CA MET A 31 4.05 -28.06 -10.60
C MET A 31 3.85 -27.66 -9.14
N LYS A 32 3.63 -28.63 -8.25
CA LYS A 32 3.48 -28.37 -6.81
C LYS A 32 4.78 -27.81 -6.21
N ASN A 33 5.94 -28.35 -6.60
CA ASN A 33 7.24 -27.86 -6.15
C ASN A 33 7.48 -26.41 -6.59
N GLY A 34 7.12 -26.07 -7.84
CA GLY A 34 7.28 -24.72 -8.38
C GLY A 34 6.37 -23.68 -7.73
N LEU A 35 5.16 -24.06 -7.32
CA LEU A 35 4.23 -23.14 -6.62
C LEU A 35 4.58 -22.92 -5.14
N SER A 36 5.18 -23.93 -4.50
CA SER A 36 5.50 -23.90 -3.08
C SER A 36 6.69 -22.99 -2.78
N ARG A 37 6.56 -22.16 -1.74
CA ARG A 37 7.67 -21.30 -1.28
C ARG A 37 8.92 -22.08 -0.86
N ASP A 38 8.74 -23.29 -0.33
CA ASP A 38 9.83 -24.10 0.22
C ASP A 38 10.70 -24.74 -0.88
N TYR A 39 10.10 -25.08 -2.03
CA TYR A 39 10.77 -25.82 -3.10
C TYR A 39 11.04 -24.99 -4.36
N ASN A 40 10.34 -23.86 -4.56
CA ASN A 40 10.49 -23.00 -5.73
C ASN A 40 11.94 -22.61 -6.05
N PRO A 41 12.81 -22.25 -5.07
CA PRO A 41 14.19 -21.83 -5.38
C PRO A 41 14.99 -22.87 -6.17
N THR A 42 14.68 -24.17 -5.99
CA THR A 42 15.37 -25.29 -6.65
C THR A 42 14.52 -26.01 -7.70
N ALA A 43 13.24 -25.67 -7.84
CA ALA A 43 12.33 -26.33 -8.78
C ALA A 43 12.77 -26.15 -10.24
N SER A 44 12.66 -27.21 -11.04
CA SER A 44 12.97 -27.18 -12.47
C SER A 44 11.88 -26.43 -13.26
N VAL A 45 10.62 -26.78 -12.98
CA VAL A 45 9.41 -26.12 -13.48
C VAL A 45 9.12 -24.90 -12.60
N LYS A 46 9.22 -23.69 -13.17
CA LYS A 46 9.31 -22.45 -12.40
C LYS A 46 7.97 -21.92 -11.90
N MET A 47 6.86 -22.26 -12.56
CA MET A 47 5.50 -21.87 -12.16
C MET A 47 5.39 -20.35 -11.88
N LEU A 48 5.81 -19.55 -12.86
CA LEU A 48 5.99 -18.11 -12.74
C LEU A 48 4.62 -17.37 -12.69
N PRO A 49 4.40 -16.51 -11.67
CA PRO A 49 3.25 -15.61 -11.64
C PRO A 49 3.29 -14.60 -12.79
N THR A 50 2.16 -14.43 -13.48
CA THR A 50 2.06 -13.55 -14.66
C THR A 50 1.35 -12.22 -14.37
N PHE A 51 0.74 -12.07 -13.19
CA PHE A 51 -0.12 -10.93 -12.82
C PHE A 51 -1.38 -10.76 -13.68
N VAL A 52 -1.73 -11.74 -14.51
CA VAL A 52 -3.02 -11.78 -15.22
C VAL A 52 -4.03 -12.60 -14.41
N ARG A 53 -5.07 -11.94 -13.88
CA ARG A 53 -6.00 -12.55 -12.90
C ARG A 53 -7.29 -13.10 -13.49
N SER A 54 -7.60 -12.78 -14.73
CA SER A 54 -8.78 -13.28 -15.44
C SER A 54 -8.56 -13.27 -16.94
N ILE A 55 -9.36 -14.05 -17.66
CA ILE A 55 -9.56 -13.90 -19.10
C ILE A 55 -10.37 -12.63 -19.42
N PRO A 56 -10.42 -12.20 -20.69
CA PRO A 56 -11.17 -11.00 -21.08
C PRO A 56 -12.65 -11.11 -20.74
N ASP A 57 -13.23 -10.07 -20.16
CA ASP A 57 -14.64 -10.02 -19.73
C ASP A 57 -15.55 -9.28 -20.71
N GLY A 58 -14.97 -8.72 -21.77
CA GLY A 58 -15.66 -7.95 -22.79
C GLY A 58 -15.83 -6.47 -22.43
N SER A 59 -15.22 -5.99 -21.33
CA SER A 59 -15.13 -4.56 -21.00
C SER A 59 -13.91 -3.87 -21.63
N GLU A 60 -13.02 -4.64 -22.24
CA GLU A 60 -11.83 -4.14 -22.91
C GLU A 60 -12.20 -3.28 -24.12
N LYS A 61 -11.57 -2.11 -24.23
CA LYS A 61 -11.74 -1.18 -25.34
C LYS A 61 -10.51 -0.31 -25.50
N GLY A 62 -10.19 0.08 -26.73
CA GLY A 62 -9.09 1.00 -27.03
C GLY A 62 -8.30 0.64 -28.28
N ASP A 63 -7.22 1.37 -28.50
CA ASP A 63 -6.30 1.22 -29.62
C ASP A 63 -4.89 1.02 -29.06
N PHE A 64 -4.28 -0.11 -29.38
CA PHE A 64 -3.06 -0.59 -28.73
C PHE A 64 -2.03 -1.04 -29.74
N ILE A 65 -0.75 -0.99 -29.35
CA ILE A 65 0.33 -1.66 -30.06
C ILE A 65 0.68 -2.94 -29.31
N ALA A 66 0.91 -4.04 -30.02
CA ALA A 66 1.42 -5.28 -29.46
C ALA A 66 2.72 -5.68 -30.16
N LEU A 67 3.78 -5.86 -29.39
CA LEU A 67 5.05 -6.43 -29.84
C LEU A 67 5.02 -7.95 -29.61
N ASP A 68 5.54 -8.75 -30.54
CA ASP A 68 5.62 -10.21 -30.42
C ASP A 68 7.03 -10.69 -30.77
N LEU A 69 7.86 -10.90 -29.73
CA LEU A 69 9.26 -11.30 -29.84
C LEU A 69 9.51 -12.66 -29.16
N GLY A 70 10.32 -13.48 -29.82
CA GLY A 70 10.81 -14.77 -29.30
C GLY A 70 10.20 -15.99 -30.00
N GLY A 71 9.21 -15.80 -30.88
CA GLY A 71 8.70 -16.83 -31.79
C GLY A 71 9.57 -17.05 -33.03
N SER A 72 8.98 -17.64 -34.07
CA SER A 72 9.67 -17.85 -35.36
C SER A 72 9.97 -16.54 -36.09
N SER A 73 9.11 -15.53 -35.93
CA SER A 73 9.22 -14.20 -36.53
C SER A 73 8.96 -13.12 -35.49
N PHE A 74 9.60 -11.96 -35.63
CA PHE A 74 9.26 -10.77 -34.83
C PHE A 74 8.10 -10.04 -35.52
N ARG A 75 7.02 -9.75 -34.78
CA ARG A 75 5.85 -9.05 -35.30
C ARG A 75 5.51 -7.84 -34.46
N ILE A 76 4.96 -6.83 -35.13
CA ILE A 76 4.35 -5.66 -34.48
C ILE A 76 2.92 -5.57 -34.98
N LEU A 77 1.97 -5.43 -34.06
CA LEU A 77 0.56 -5.34 -34.35
C LEU A 77 -0.02 -4.04 -33.81
N ARG A 78 -1.00 -3.49 -34.53
CA ARG A 78 -1.96 -2.53 -33.99
C ARG A 78 -3.29 -3.26 -33.79
N VAL A 79 -3.83 -3.20 -32.58
CA VAL A 79 -5.06 -3.89 -32.21
C VAL A 79 -6.06 -2.87 -31.70
N GLN A 80 -7.21 -2.80 -32.36
CA GLN A 80 -8.32 -1.92 -32.00
C GLN A 80 -9.48 -2.77 -31.50
N VAL A 81 -9.93 -2.50 -30.27
CA VAL A 81 -11.00 -3.22 -29.58
C VAL A 81 -12.16 -2.25 -29.40
N ASN A 82 -13.28 -2.50 -30.09
CA ASN A 82 -14.45 -1.62 -30.14
C ASN A 82 -15.72 -2.38 -29.73
N HIS A 83 -16.70 -1.68 -29.15
CA HIS A 83 -18.01 -2.25 -28.78
C HIS A 83 -19.09 -2.09 -29.88
N GLU A 84 -18.73 -1.80 -31.13
CA GLU A 84 -19.72 -1.66 -32.20
C GLU A 84 -20.21 -3.03 -32.72
N LYS A 85 -21.53 -3.14 -32.88
CA LYS A 85 -22.34 -4.36 -33.03
C LYS A 85 -21.99 -5.34 -34.18
N ASN A 86 -20.89 -5.20 -34.92
CA ASN A 86 -20.53 -6.13 -36.01
C ASN A 86 -19.02 -6.23 -36.34
N GLN A 87 -18.10 -5.57 -35.61
CA GLN A 87 -16.65 -5.79 -35.73
C GLN A 87 -15.98 -5.57 -34.37
N ASN A 88 -15.81 -6.66 -33.60
CA ASN A 88 -15.39 -6.54 -32.20
C ASN A 88 -13.88 -6.25 -32.03
N VAL A 89 -13.03 -6.71 -32.95
CA VAL A 89 -11.57 -6.43 -32.93
C VAL A 89 -11.03 -6.27 -34.35
N SER A 90 -10.30 -5.18 -34.62
CA SER A 90 -9.54 -4.97 -35.85
C SER A 90 -8.04 -5.09 -35.57
N MET A 91 -7.32 -5.79 -36.44
CA MET A 91 -5.88 -6.05 -36.27
C MET A 91 -5.13 -5.80 -37.56
N GLU A 92 -4.02 -5.06 -37.47
CA GLU A 92 -3.04 -4.91 -38.54
C GLU A 92 -1.67 -5.33 -38.02
N SER A 93 -0.91 -6.10 -38.79
CA SER A 93 0.40 -6.60 -38.37
C SER A 93 1.46 -6.44 -39.44
N GLU A 94 2.71 -6.23 -39.02
CA GLU A 94 3.90 -6.27 -39.87
C GLU A 94 4.93 -7.23 -39.28
N ILE A 95 5.62 -7.96 -40.15
CA ILE A 95 6.68 -8.89 -39.78
C ILE A 95 8.02 -8.22 -40.07
N TYR A 96 8.88 -8.17 -39.06
CA TYR A 96 10.22 -7.61 -39.16
C TYR A 96 11.24 -8.74 -39.14
N ASP A 97 12.16 -8.71 -40.09
CA ASP A 97 13.29 -9.64 -40.07
C ASP A 97 14.18 -9.35 -38.86
N THR A 98 14.69 -10.40 -38.23
CA THR A 98 15.59 -10.28 -37.07
C THR A 98 16.82 -11.13 -37.35
N PRO A 99 17.87 -10.54 -37.95
CA PRO A 99 19.06 -11.25 -38.36
C PRO A 99 19.75 -12.00 -37.22
N GLU A 100 20.43 -13.10 -37.52
CA GLU A 100 21.06 -13.98 -36.53
C GLU A 100 22.14 -13.26 -35.69
N ASN A 101 22.87 -12.30 -36.30
CA ASN A 101 23.83 -11.46 -35.59
C ASN A 101 23.19 -10.51 -34.57
N ILE A 102 21.91 -10.15 -34.73
CA ILE A 102 21.16 -9.37 -33.73
C ILE A 102 20.71 -10.29 -32.58
N VAL A 103 20.19 -11.47 -32.93
CA VAL A 103 19.70 -12.47 -31.97
C VAL A 103 20.82 -13.01 -31.04
N HIS A 104 22.05 -13.12 -31.56
CA HIS A 104 23.24 -13.54 -30.81
C HIS A 104 24.17 -12.38 -30.42
N GLY A 105 23.77 -11.13 -30.67
CA GLY A 105 24.60 -9.95 -30.43
C GLY A 105 24.57 -9.45 -28.98
N SER A 106 24.65 -8.13 -28.81
CA SER A 106 24.41 -7.49 -27.51
C SER A 106 22.93 -7.20 -27.29
N GLY A 107 22.50 -7.16 -26.02
CA GLY A 107 21.18 -6.72 -25.63
C GLY A 107 20.85 -5.31 -26.14
N THR A 108 21.83 -4.41 -26.13
CA THR A 108 21.70 -3.08 -26.71
C THR A 108 21.33 -3.14 -28.19
N GLN A 109 22.04 -3.94 -29.00
CA GLN A 109 21.72 -4.09 -30.42
C GLN A 109 20.33 -4.71 -30.65
N LEU A 110 19.95 -5.70 -29.83
CA LEU A 110 18.63 -6.31 -29.91
C LEU A 110 17.52 -5.30 -29.64
N PHE A 111 17.60 -4.54 -28.54
CA PHE A 111 16.55 -3.58 -28.19
C PHE A 111 16.58 -2.30 -29.03
N ASP A 112 17.74 -1.88 -29.54
CA ASP A 112 17.83 -0.83 -30.57
C ASP A 112 17.10 -1.29 -31.84
N HIS A 113 17.31 -2.53 -32.30
CA HIS A 113 16.58 -3.09 -33.46
C HIS A 113 15.06 -3.15 -33.23
N VAL A 114 14.62 -3.57 -32.04
CA VAL A 114 13.18 -3.59 -31.68
C VAL A 114 12.60 -2.18 -31.67
N ALA A 115 13.29 -1.21 -31.08
CA ALA A 115 12.89 0.19 -31.09
C ALA A 115 12.88 0.76 -32.52
N ASP A 116 13.78 0.30 -33.38
CA ASP A 116 13.84 0.77 -34.75
C ASP A 116 12.64 0.30 -35.58
N CYS A 117 12.29 -0.98 -35.44
CA CYS A 117 11.12 -1.57 -36.08
C CYS A 117 9.83 -0.94 -35.57
N LEU A 118 9.73 -0.66 -34.26
CA LEU A 118 8.56 0.01 -33.69
C LEU A 118 8.40 1.44 -34.24
N GLY A 119 9.48 2.20 -34.34
CA GLY A 119 9.45 3.54 -34.92
C GLY A 119 9.01 3.55 -36.37
N ASP A 120 9.53 2.62 -37.18
CA ASP A 120 9.12 2.41 -38.57
C ASP A 120 7.63 2.02 -38.70
N PHE A 121 7.16 1.08 -37.88
CA PHE A 121 5.75 0.68 -37.85
C PHE A 121 4.84 1.87 -37.54
N MET A 122 5.17 2.65 -36.49
CA MET A 122 4.38 3.80 -36.08
C MET A 122 4.38 4.92 -37.14
N GLU A 123 5.49 5.10 -37.85
CA GLU A 123 5.62 6.05 -38.97
C GLU A 123 4.73 5.64 -40.15
N LYS A 124 4.85 4.39 -40.62
CA LYS A 124 4.04 3.85 -41.72
C LYS A 124 2.54 3.94 -41.44
N LYS A 125 2.16 3.74 -40.18
CA LYS A 125 0.76 3.80 -39.72
C LYS A 125 0.31 5.20 -39.30
N LYS A 126 1.20 6.20 -39.26
CA LYS A 126 0.93 7.59 -38.82
C LYS A 126 0.29 7.64 -37.43
N ILE A 127 0.93 6.99 -36.46
CA ILE A 127 0.42 6.86 -35.08
C ILE A 127 1.44 7.25 -34.00
N LYS A 128 2.60 7.83 -34.37
CA LYS A 128 3.64 8.27 -33.41
C LYS A 128 3.09 9.23 -32.35
N ASP A 129 2.22 10.12 -32.78
CA ASP A 129 1.64 11.20 -31.98
C ASP A 129 0.43 10.76 -31.13
N LYS A 130 -0.06 9.52 -31.30
CA LYS A 130 -1.25 9.02 -30.59
C LYS A 130 -0.98 8.46 -29.20
N LYS A 131 0.29 8.28 -28.80
CA LYS A 131 0.70 7.72 -27.50
C LYS A 131 -0.04 6.43 -27.14
N LEU A 132 -0.17 5.52 -28.10
CA LEU A 132 -0.90 4.27 -27.90
C LEU A 132 -0.21 3.40 -26.83
N PRO A 133 -0.95 2.77 -25.90
CA PRO A 133 -0.36 1.83 -24.95
C PRO A 133 0.22 0.61 -25.68
N VAL A 134 1.37 0.14 -25.21
CA VAL A 134 2.14 -0.95 -25.82
C VAL A 134 2.12 -2.17 -24.91
N GLY A 135 1.64 -3.29 -25.43
CA GLY A 135 1.82 -4.61 -24.85
C GLY A 135 3.02 -5.31 -25.47
N PHE A 136 3.77 -6.05 -24.67
CA PHE A 136 4.93 -6.78 -25.14
C PHE A 136 4.77 -8.28 -24.87
N THR A 137 4.46 -9.05 -25.92
CA THR A 137 4.62 -10.50 -25.86
C THR A 137 6.10 -10.84 -25.98
N PHE A 138 6.67 -11.32 -24.88
CA PHE A 138 8.07 -11.68 -24.77
C PHE A 138 8.16 -13.14 -24.33
N SER A 139 8.47 -14.01 -25.28
CA SER A 139 8.27 -15.46 -25.17
C SER A 139 9.44 -16.16 -24.45
N PHE A 140 9.80 -15.69 -23.27
CA PHE A 140 10.91 -16.20 -22.47
C PHE A 140 10.54 -16.25 -20.98
N PRO A 141 11.22 -17.08 -20.18
CA PRO A 141 11.00 -17.12 -18.73
C PRO A 141 11.40 -15.79 -18.11
N CYS A 142 10.42 -15.05 -17.60
CA CYS A 142 10.62 -13.77 -16.93
C CYS A 142 10.09 -13.81 -15.50
N ARG A 143 10.88 -13.31 -14.55
CA ARG A 143 10.41 -13.00 -13.21
C ARG A 143 9.71 -11.65 -13.25
N GLN A 144 8.47 -11.60 -12.78
CA GLN A 144 7.66 -10.38 -12.71
C GLN A 144 7.25 -10.15 -11.26
N SER A 145 7.23 -8.87 -10.84
CA SER A 145 6.59 -8.44 -9.58
C SER A 145 5.32 -7.61 -9.83
N LYS A 146 5.10 -7.23 -11.09
CA LYS A 146 3.99 -6.45 -11.63
C LYS A 146 3.94 -6.62 -13.15
N ILE A 147 2.81 -6.28 -13.77
CA ILE A 147 2.55 -6.58 -15.19
C ILE A 147 3.47 -5.81 -16.17
N ASP A 148 3.96 -4.63 -15.78
CA ASP A 148 4.84 -3.76 -16.57
C ASP A 148 6.34 -3.98 -16.26
N GLU A 149 6.69 -5.08 -15.61
CA GLU A 149 8.07 -5.49 -15.30
C GLU A 149 8.31 -6.91 -15.83
N ALA A 150 9.47 -7.15 -16.44
CA ALA A 150 9.88 -8.49 -16.84
C ALA A 150 11.39 -8.66 -16.79
N VAL A 151 11.87 -9.27 -15.71
CA VAL A 151 13.29 -9.61 -15.54
C VAL A 151 13.57 -10.95 -16.22
N LEU A 152 14.31 -10.94 -17.32
CA LEU A 152 14.65 -12.17 -18.05
C LEU A 152 15.44 -13.11 -17.13
N ILE A 153 14.95 -14.33 -16.91
CA ILE A 153 15.64 -15.35 -16.12
C ILE A 153 16.76 -15.97 -16.94
N THR A 154 16.43 -16.49 -18.11
CA THR A 154 17.39 -17.08 -19.03
C THR A 154 16.85 -17.09 -20.45
N TRP A 155 17.74 -16.98 -21.43
CA TRP A 155 17.39 -17.16 -22.82
C TRP A 155 17.08 -18.63 -23.15
N THR A 156 16.10 -18.83 -24.03
CA THR A 156 15.73 -20.14 -24.59
C THR A 156 15.66 -20.07 -26.11
N LYS A 157 15.40 -21.22 -26.76
CA LYS A 157 15.28 -21.34 -28.22
C LYS A 157 16.56 -20.88 -28.94
N ARG A 158 16.45 -19.88 -29.82
CA ARG A 158 17.54 -19.35 -30.65
C ARG A 158 18.18 -18.07 -30.13
N PHE A 159 17.68 -17.47 -29.05
CA PHE A 159 18.17 -16.17 -28.59
C PHE A 159 19.34 -16.33 -27.63
N LYS A 160 20.35 -15.45 -27.72
CA LYS A 160 21.46 -15.40 -26.75
C LYS A 160 22.11 -14.02 -26.67
N ALA A 161 21.32 -12.95 -26.72
CA ALA A 161 21.84 -11.59 -26.64
C ALA A 161 22.45 -11.30 -25.25
N SER A 162 23.71 -10.84 -25.22
CA SER A 162 24.44 -10.61 -23.97
C SER A 162 23.93 -9.40 -23.19
N GLY A 163 24.02 -9.42 -21.85
CA GLY A 163 23.62 -8.30 -20.99
C GLY A 163 22.11 -8.12 -20.81
N VAL A 164 21.30 -9.14 -21.12
CA VAL A 164 19.83 -9.13 -20.93
C VAL A 164 19.36 -10.06 -19.80
N GLU A 165 19.98 -11.24 -19.63
CA GLU A 165 19.65 -12.14 -18.52
C GLU A 165 19.92 -11.43 -17.17
N GLY A 166 18.96 -11.47 -16.25
CA GLY A 166 18.96 -10.74 -14.99
C GLY A 166 18.53 -9.26 -15.08
N ALA A 167 18.31 -8.73 -16.29
CA ALA A 167 17.85 -7.36 -16.51
C ALA A 167 16.35 -7.30 -16.85
N ASP A 168 15.72 -6.17 -16.51
CA ASP A 168 14.34 -5.87 -16.85
C ASP A 168 14.24 -5.39 -18.31
N VAL A 169 13.58 -6.19 -19.15
CA VAL A 169 13.49 -5.93 -20.60
C VAL A 169 12.66 -4.69 -20.93
N VAL A 170 11.75 -4.28 -20.04
CA VAL A 170 10.98 -3.04 -20.20
C VAL A 170 11.90 -1.83 -20.07
N LYS A 171 12.80 -1.85 -19.09
CA LYS A 171 13.82 -0.79 -18.92
C LYS A 171 14.80 -0.75 -20.09
N LEU A 172 15.21 -1.91 -20.61
CA LEU A 172 16.10 -1.98 -21.77
C LEU A 172 15.43 -1.42 -23.04
N LEU A 173 14.17 -1.78 -23.30
CA LEU A 173 13.43 -1.26 -24.44
C LEU A 173 13.15 0.25 -24.30
N ASN A 174 12.72 0.71 -23.11
CA ASN A 174 12.55 2.15 -22.83
C ASN A 174 13.85 2.94 -23.03
N LYS A 175 15.01 2.36 -22.67
CA LYS A 175 16.31 2.98 -22.91
C LYS A 175 16.63 3.11 -24.40
N ALA A 176 16.32 2.09 -25.19
CA ALA A 176 16.52 2.10 -26.65
C ALA A 176 15.59 3.13 -27.34
N ILE A 177 14.30 3.16 -26.97
CA ILE A 177 13.33 4.16 -27.46
C ILE A 177 13.81 5.58 -27.12
N LYS A 178 14.20 5.82 -25.86
CA LYS A 178 14.71 7.13 -25.41
C LYS A 178 16.00 7.55 -26.14
N LYS A 179 16.89 6.60 -26.44
CA LYS A 179 18.12 6.85 -27.22
C LYS A 179 17.80 7.31 -28.64
N ARG A 180 16.73 6.76 -29.24
CA ARG A 180 16.28 7.08 -30.59
C ARG A 180 15.58 8.45 -30.66
N GLY A 181 14.67 8.74 -29.72
CA GLY A 181 14.10 10.07 -29.49
C GLY A 181 13.09 10.58 -30.52
N ASP A 182 12.64 9.75 -31.47
CA ASP A 182 11.71 10.13 -32.55
C ASP A 182 10.23 9.75 -32.28
N TYR A 183 9.94 9.08 -31.17
CA TYR A 183 8.58 8.80 -30.66
C TYR A 183 8.60 8.45 -29.16
N ASP A 184 7.42 8.51 -28.53
CA ASP A 184 7.18 7.99 -27.19
C ASP A 184 6.37 6.70 -27.26
N ALA A 185 6.71 5.72 -26.41
CA ALA A 185 5.96 4.47 -26.28
C ALA A 185 5.73 4.15 -24.80
N ASN A 186 4.46 3.91 -24.45
CA ASN A 186 4.05 3.58 -23.09
C ASN A 186 3.91 2.06 -22.96
N ILE A 187 4.98 1.37 -22.56
CA ILE A 187 4.95 -0.09 -22.33
C ILE A 187 4.27 -0.36 -21.00
N VAL A 188 3.04 -0.88 -21.05
CA VAL A 188 2.19 -1.07 -19.86
C VAL A 188 2.04 -2.53 -19.45
N ALA A 189 2.44 -3.47 -20.29
CA ALA A 189 2.34 -4.89 -19.98
C ALA A 189 3.40 -5.72 -20.72
N VAL A 190 3.92 -6.74 -20.05
CA VAL A 190 4.71 -7.82 -20.64
C VAL A 190 4.04 -9.16 -20.33
N VAL A 191 3.84 -9.97 -21.37
CA VAL A 191 3.21 -11.30 -21.25
C VAL A 191 4.01 -12.35 -21.99
N ASN A 192 3.91 -13.60 -21.55
CA ASN A 192 4.39 -14.75 -22.32
C ASN A 192 3.42 -15.04 -23.49
N ASP A 193 3.90 -15.70 -24.56
CA ASP A 193 3.08 -16.10 -25.70
C ASP A 193 1.98 -17.10 -25.34
N THR A 194 2.22 -17.98 -24.36
CA THR A 194 1.17 -18.83 -23.78
C THR A 194 0.03 -18.01 -23.20
N VAL A 195 0.35 -16.99 -22.38
CA VAL A 195 -0.63 -16.09 -21.77
C VAL A 195 -1.38 -15.31 -22.83
N GLY A 196 -0.67 -14.73 -23.81
CA GLY A 196 -1.30 -14.06 -24.95
C GLY A 196 -2.24 -14.99 -25.72
N THR A 197 -1.87 -16.26 -25.91
CA THR A 197 -2.72 -17.26 -26.58
C THR A 197 -3.96 -17.60 -25.76
N MET A 198 -3.82 -17.80 -24.44
CA MET A 198 -4.93 -18.05 -23.53
C MET A 198 -5.93 -16.89 -23.55
N MET A 199 -5.43 -15.64 -23.53
CA MET A 199 -6.24 -14.43 -23.56
C MET A 199 -6.93 -14.23 -24.92
N THR A 200 -6.24 -14.50 -26.04
CA THR A 200 -6.84 -14.48 -27.38
C THR A 200 -8.01 -15.45 -27.46
N CYS A 201 -7.81 -16.69 -27.00
CA CYS A 201 -8.85 -17.72 -27.03
C CYS A 201 -9.96 -17.45 -26.01
N GLY A 202 -9.60 -16.93 -24.83
CA GLY A 202 -10.53 -16.59 -23.74
C GLY A 202 -11.50 -15.47 -24.10
N TYR A 203 -11.07 -14.55 -24.97
CA TYR A 203 -11.95 -13.56 -25.55
C TYR A 203 -13.11 -14.19 -26.34
N ASP A 204 -12.83 -15.28 -27.08
CA ASP A 204 -13.83 -15.94 -27.93
C ASP A 204 -14.58 -17.08 -27.19
N ASP A 205 -13.97 -17.65 -26.14
CA ASP A 205 -14.53 -18.72 -25.31
C ASP A 205 -14.21 -18.52 -23.83
N GLN A 206 -15.24 -18.21 -23.03
CA GLN A 206 -15.12 -17.95 -21.60
C GLN A 206 -14.77 -19.20 -20.76
N GLN A 207 -14.68 -20.38 -21.37
CA GLN A 207 -14.19 -21.61 -20.73
C GLN A 207 -12.66 -21.80 -20.90
N CYS A 208 -11.96 -20.86 -21.56
CA CYS A 208 -10.52 -20.97 -21.77
C CYS A 208 -9.75 -20.78 -20.45
N GLU A 209 -9.08 -21.83 -19.99
CA GLU A 209 -8.27 -21.79 -18.76
C GLU A 209 -6.79 -22.17 -18.99
N VAL A 210 -6.40 -22.49 -20.23
CA VAL A 210 -5.05 -22.95 -20.59
C VAL A 210 -4.60 -22.29 -21.89
N GLY A 211 -3.38 -21.74 -21.88
CA GLY A 211 -2.65 -21.32 -23.08
C GLY A 211 -1.57 -22.34 -23.41
N LEU A 212 -1.55 -22.85 -24.64
CA LEU A 212 -0.60 -23.88 -25.07
C LEU A 212 0.18 -23.42 -26.30
N ILE A 213 1.51 -23.48 -26.22
CA ILE A 213 2.41 -23.23 -27.35
C ILE A 213 3.14 -24.53 -27.70
N ILE A 214 3.04 -24.90 -28.98
CA ILE A 214 3.83 -25.96 -29.61
C ILE A 214 4.30 -25.41 -30.96
N GLY A 215 5.49 -24.81 -30.98
CA GLY A 215 6.07 -24.11 -32.13
C GLY A 215 7.60 -24.23 -32.13
N THR A 216 8.32 -23.11 -32.29
CA THR A 216 9.79 -23.10 -32.11
C THR A 216 10.18 -23.65 -30.74
N GLY A 217 9.47 -23.23 -29.69
CA GLY A 217 9.55 -23.81 -28.36
C GLY A 217 8.26 -24.55 -27.99
N THR A 218 8.18 -25.05 -26.76
CA THR A 218 6.92 -25.50 -26.18
C THR A 218 6.77 -25.00 -24.75
N ASN A 219 5.59 -24.51 -24.43
CA ASN A 219 5.24 -24.05 -23.09
C ASN A 219 3.73 -24.11 -22.86
N ALA A 220 3.30 -24.07 -21.60
CA ALA A 220 1.90 -23.90 -21.23
C ALA A 220 1.73 -22.92 -20.07
N CYS A 221 0.61 -22.21 -20.07
CA CYS A 221 0.12 -21.47 -18.92
C CYS A 221 -1.31 -21.90 -18.57
N TYR A 222 -1.74 -21.68 -17.34
CA TYR A 222 -3.10 -21.98 -16.90
C TYR A 222 -3.55 -21.09 -15.75
N MET A 223 -4.86 -20.99 -15.52
CA MET A 223 -5.43 -20.29 -14.36
C MET A 223 -5.32 -21.14 -13.09
N GLU A 224 -4.56 -20.67 -12.10
CA GLU A 224 -4.40 -21.29 -10.78
C GLU A 224 -5.12 -20.45 -9.71
N GLU A 225 -5.61 -21.11 -8.66
CA GLU A 225 -6.19 -20.47 -7.48
C GLU A 225 -5.12 -19.71 -6.70
N LEU A 226 -5.38 -18.45 -6.33
CA LEU A 226 -4.38 -17.59 -5.70
C LEU A 226 -3.87 -18.18 -4.37
N ARG A 227 -4.73 -18.89 -3.64
CA ARG A 227 -4.40 -19.60 -2.40
C ARG A 227 -3.34 -20.72 -2.55
N HIS A 228 -3.02 -21.15 -3.77
CA HIS A 228 -1.98 -22.15 -4.05
C HIS A 228 -0.67 -21.50 -4.51
N ILE A 229 -0.61 -20.17 -4.65
CA ILE A 229 0.55 -19.45 -5.18
C ILE A 229 1.28 -18.78 -4.01
N ASP A 230 2.11 -19.53 -3.29
CA ASP A 230 2.77 -19.04 -2.04
C ASP A 230 3.69 -17.82 -2.26
N LEU A 231 4.10 -17.57 -3.50
CA LEU A 231 5.00 -16.49 -3.89
C LEU A 231 4.28 -15.15 -4.13
N VAL A 232 2.95 -15.14 -4.13
CA VAL A 232 2.12 -13.94 -4.29
C VAL A 232 1.25 -13.79 -3.05
N GLU A 233 1.25 -12.60 -2.45
CA GLU A 233 0.40 -12.34 -1.28
C GLU A 233 -1.08 -12.21 -1.70
N GLY A 234 -1.94 -13.00 -1.07
CA GLY A 234 -3.40 -12.98 -1.29
C GLY A 234 -3.97 -14.40 -1.42
N ASP A 235 -5.28 -14.51 -1.19
CA ASP A 235 -6.01 -15.79 -1.22
C ASP A 235 -7.29 -15.74 -2.09
N GLU A 236 -7.59 -14.58 -2.69
CA GLU A 236 -8.81 -14.36 -3.46
C GLU A 236 -8.62 -14.51 -4.96
N GLY A 237 -9.50 -15.27 -5.59
CA GLY A 237 -9.56 -15.40 -7.04
C GLY A 237 -8.43 -16.24 -7.60
N ARG A 238 -8.06 -15.96 -8.86
CA ARG A 238 -7.13 -16.76 -9.63
C ARG A 238 -6.05 -15.90 -10.26
N MET A 239 -4.95 -16.53 -10.64
CA MET A 239 -3.89 -15.91 -11.44
C MET A 239 -3.37 -16.92 -12.46
N CYS A 240 -3.12 -16.44 -13.68
CA CYS A 240 -2.46 -17.23 -14.70
C CYS A 240 -1.02 -17.52 -14.28
N ILE A 241 -0.64 -18.79 -14.29
CA ILE A 241 0.71 -19.27 -14.03
C ILE A 241 1.34 -19.71 -15.35
N ASN A 242 2.51 -19.17 -15.64
CA ASN A 242 3.37 -19.65 -16.71
C ASN A 242 4.24 -20.78 -16.18
N THR A 243 4.02 -22.02 -16.66
CA THR A 243 4.71 -23.19 -16.10
C THR A 243 6.21 -23.20 -16.40
N GLU A 244 6.60 -22.69 -17.57
CA GLU A 244 7.93 -22.88 -18.14
C GLU A 244 8.32 -24.37 -18.19
N TRP A 245 7.37 -25.21 -18.66
CA TRP A 245 7.52 -26.67 -18.64
C TRP A 245 8.68 -27.19 -19.51
N GLY A 246 9.30 -26.33 -20.32
CA GLY A 246 10.37 -26.73 -21.22
C GLY A 246 11.59 -27.21 -20.44
N ALA A 247 11.80 -26.67 -19.24
CA ALA A 247 12.85 -27.03 -18.30
C ALA A 247 12.55 -28.31 -17.47
N PHE A 248 11.40 -28.96 -17.68
CA PHE A 248 11.09 -30.22 -17.00
C PHE A 248 12.17 -31.26 -17.32
N GLY A 249 12.72 -31.92 -16.30
CA GLY A 249 13.82 -32.88 -16.45
C GLY A 249 15.22 -32.28 -16.45
N ASP A 250 15.39 -30.95 -16.38
CA ASP A 250 16.72 -30.29 -16.30
C ASP A 250 17.52 -30.70 -15.05
N ASP A 251 16.84 -31.25 -14.04
CA ASP A 251 17.40 -31.81 -12.81
C ASP A 251 17.77 -33.30 -12.92
N GLY A 252 17.55 -33.91 -14.08
CA GLY A 252 17.77 -35.32 -14.37
C GLY A 252 16.54 -36.22 -14.15
N SER A 253 15.39 -35.66 -13.77
CA SER A 253 14.16 -36.44 -13.50
C SER A 253 13.53 -37.15 -14.71
N LEU A 254 14.04 -36.88 -15.92
CA LEU A 254 13.62 -37.52 -17.18
C LEU A 254 14.73 -38.34 -17.86
N GLU A 255 15.86 -38.60 -17.19
CA GLU A 255 16.98 -39.33 -17.82
C GLU A 255 16.64 -40.74 -18.29
N ASP A 256 15.66 -41.38 -17.64
CA ASP A 256 15.17 -42.72 -17.97
C ASP A 256 14.40 -42.80 -19.29
N ILE A 257 13.82 -41.69 -19.74
CA ILE A 257 13.11 -41.61 -21.04
C ILE A 257 13.96 -40.94 -22.13
N ARG A 258 15.04 -40.25 -21.77
CA ARG A 258 15.96 -39.61 -22.72
C ARG A 258 16.86 -40.63 -23.40
N THR A 259 16.95 -40.55 -24.71
CA THR A 259 17.78 -41.41 -25.55
C THR A 259 19.18 -40.84 -25.78
N GLU A 260 20.05 -41.58 -26.47
CA GLU A 260 21.35 -41.07 -26.90
C GLU A 260 21.22 -39.89 -27.89
N PHE A 261 20.16 -39.88 -28.70
CA PHE A 261 19.90 -38.81 -29.68
C PHE A 261 19.53 -37.50 -28.99
N ASP A 262 18.74 -37.57 -27.92
CA ASP A 262 18.38 -36.41 -27.10
C ASP A 262 19.62 -35.80 -26.41
N ARG A 263 20.54 -36.65 -25.96
CA ARG A 263 21.82 -36.22 -25.36
C ARG A 263 22.77 -35.64 -26.39
N GLU A 264 22.81 -36.18 -27.62
CA GLU A 264 23.62 -35.62 -28.70
C GLU A 264 23.09 -34.26 -29.17
N LEU A 265 21.77 -34.13 -29.34
CA LEU A 265 21.13 -32.87 -29.69
C LEU A 265 21.39 -31.81 -28.61
N ASP A 266 21.23 -32.18 -27.34
CA ASP A 266 21.46 -31.28 -26.20
C ASP A 266 22.90 -30.76 -26.15
N ARG A 267 23.90 -31.64 -26.31
CA ARG A 267 25.32 -31.26 -26.38
C ARG A 267 25.63 -30.26 -27.49
N GLY A 268 24.93 -30.37 -28.63
CA GLY A 268 25.08 -29.43 -29.73
C GLY A 268 24.31 -28.12 -29.55
N SER A 269 23.34 -28.04 -28.64
CA SER A 269 22.43 -26.89 -28.51
C SER A 269 23.11 -25.61 -27.99
N LEU A 270 22.43 -24.47 -28.12
CA LEU A 270 22.90 -23.19 -27.55
C LEU A 270 22.86 -23.16 -26.02
N ASN A 271 22.10 -24.07 -25.41
CA ASN A 271 21.86 -24.14 -23.97
C ASN A 271 21.95 -25.60 -23.47
N PRO A 272 23.14 -26.24 -23.49
CA PRO A 272 23.29 -27.62 -23.03
C PRO A 272 22.84 -27.81 -21.58
N GLY A 273 22.17 -28.94 -21.30
CA GLY A 273 21.65 -29.25 -19.96
C GLY A 273 20.44 -28.41 -19.53
N LYS A 274 19.83 -27.64 -20.45
CA LYS A 274 18.65 -26.82 -20.20
C LYS A 274 17.55 -27.11 -21.21
N GLN A 275 16.30 -26.85 -20.82
CA GLN A 275 15.14 -27.03 -21.69
C GLN A 275 15.02 -28.47 -22.23
N LEU A 276 15.35 -29.47 -21.40
CA LEU A 276 15.49 -30.85 -21.85
C LEU A 276 14.16 -31.45 -22.34
N PHE A 277 13.05 -31.17 -21.67
CA PHE A 277 11.72 -31.58 -22.14
C PHE A 277 11.33 -30.88 -23.45
N GLU A 278 11.57 -29.57 -23.56
CA GLU A 278 11.30 -28.82 -24.80
C GLU A 278 12.08 -29.39 -25.99
N LYS A 279 13.34 -29.80 -25.79
CA LYS A 279 14.19 -30.42 -26.82
C LYS A 279 13.66 -31.73 -27.38
N MET A 280 12.85 -32.47 -26.62
CA MET A 280 12.20 -33.70 -27.08
C MET A 280 10.89 -33.45 -27.85
N VAL A 281 10.32 -32.24 -27.78
CA VAL A 281 8.95 -31.96 -28.21
C VAL A 281 8.87 -30.92 -29.34
N SER A 282 9.60 -29.81 -29.23
CA SER A 282 9.32 -28.63 -30.04
C SER A 282 9.80 -28.72 -31.49
N GLY A 283 9.22 -27.85 -32.33
CA GLY A 283 9.52 -27.79 -33.74
C GLY A 283 10.92 -27.27 -34.08
N MET A 284 11.66 -26.67 -33.14
CA MET A 284 13.07 -26.31 -33.38
C MET A 284 13.99 -27.55 -33.42
N TYR A 285 13.63 -28.61 -32.70
CA TYR A 285 14.52 -29.74 -32.44
C TYR A 285 14.11 -31.03 -33.17
N MET A 286 12.83 -31.20 -33.48
CA MET A 286 12.29 -32.42 -34.08
C MET A 286 12.99 -32.84 -35.39
N GLY A 287 13.23 -31.90 -36.32
CA GLY A 287 13.98 -32.20 -37.55
C GLY A 287 15.42 -32.66 -37.29
N GLU A 288 16.11 -32.03 -36.35
CA GLU A 288 17.49 -32.39 -36.01
C GLU A 288 17.57 -33.74 -35.30
N LEU A 289 16.60 -34.08 -34.44
CA LEU A 289 16.49 -35.43 -33.86
C LEU A 289 16.36 -36.49 -34.96
N VAL A 290 15.50 -36.27 -35.95
CA VAL A 290 15.36 -37.18 -37.09
C VAL A 290 16.68 -37.29 -37.86
N ARG A 291 17.37 -36.17 -38.12
CA ARG A 291 18.68 -36.19 -38.79
C ARG A 291 19.70 -37.06 -38.05
N LEU A 292 19.81 -36.92 -36.72
CA LEU A 292 20.73 -37.68 -35.90
C LEU A 292 20.44 -39.19 -35.95
N ILE A 293 19.16 -39.57 -35.91
CA ILE A 293 18.73 -40.97 -36.10
C ILE A 293 19.14 -41.47 -37.49
N LEU A 294 18.86 -40.70 -38.54
CA LEU A 294 19.21 -41.07 -39.92
C LEU A 294 20.73 -41.22 -40.11
N VAL A 295 21.54 -40.36 -39.50
CA VAL A 295 23.01 -40.46 -39.51
C VAL A 295 23.47 -41.75 -38.86
N LYS A 296 22.95 -42.10 -37.67
CA LYS A 296 23.32 -43.32 -36.97
C LYS A 296 22.91 -44.58 -37.77
N MET A 297 21.68 -44.60 -38.27
CA MET A 297 21.19 -45.71 -39.10
C MET A 297 21.98 -45.85 -40.40
N ALA A 298 22.40 -44.76 -41.03
CA ALA A 298 23.28 -44.81 -42.21
C ALA A 298 24.67 -45.34 -41.85
N LYS A 299 25.27 -44.90 -40.73
CA LYS A 299 26.56 -45.43 -40.22
C LYS A 299 26.52 -46.93 -39.96
N GLU A 300 25.39 -47.45 -39.52
CA GLU A 300 25.16 -48.87 -39.27
C GLU A 300 24.74 -49.67 -40.52
N GLY A 301 24.70 -49.03 -41.69
CA GLY A 301 24.32 -49.66 -42.96
C GLY A 301 22.82 -49.97 -43.10
N LEU A 302 21.99 -49.47 -42.19
CA LEU A 302 20.55 -49.74 -42.14
C LEU A 302 19.75 -48.88 -43.13
N LEU A 303 20.30 -47.73 -43.51
CA LEU A 303 19.76 -46.81 -44.51
C LEU A 303 20.79 -46.48 -45.58
N PHE A 304 20.30 -46.15 -46.78
CA PHE A 304 21.08 -45.65 -47.91
C PHE A 304 22.28 -46.53 -48.31
N GLU A 305 22.21 -47.84 -48.07
CA GLU A 305 23.32 -48.78 -48.32
C GLU A 305 24.62 -48.39 -47.60
N GLY A 306 24.50 -47.72 -46.44
CA GLY A 306 25.66 -47.22 -45.69
C GLY A 306 26.27 -45.93 -46.22
N ARG A 307 25.70 -45.34 -47.28
CA ARG A 307 26.21 -44.08 -47.85
C ARG A 307 25.87 -42.90 -46.94
N ILE A 308 26.89 -42.13 -46.60
CA ILE A 308 26.78 -40.90 -45.80
C ILE A 308 27.30 -39.74 -46.64
N THR A 309 26.50 -38.69 -46.77
CA THR A 309 26.92 -37.46 -47.48
C THR A 309 27.25 -36.34 -46.50
N PRO A 310 28.07 -35.34 -46.89
CA PRO A 310 28.34 -34.17 -46.08
C PRO A 310 27.06 -33.43 -45.66
N GLU A 311 26.05 -33.38 -46.52
CA GLU A 311 24.75 -32.75 -46.23
C GLU A 311 24.02 -33.46 -45.10
N LEU A 312 24.00 -34.81 -45.11
CA LEU A 312 23.37 -35.58 -44.03
C LEU A 312 24.09 -35.37 -42.68
N LEU A 313 25.41 -35.18 -42.69
CA LEU A 313 26.21 -34.88 -41.50
C LEU A 313 26.06 -33.42 -41.02
N THR A 314 25.61 -32.52 -41.87
CA THR A 314 25.51 -31.09 -41.56
C THR A 314 24.28 -30.83 -40.69
N ARG A 315 24.50 -30.28 -39.49
CA ARG A 315 23.45 -29.89 -38.55
C ARG A 315 22.43 -28.95 -39.20
N GLY A 316 21.15 -29.16 -38.90
CA GLY A 316 20.06 -28.29 -39.39
C GLY A 316 19.72 -28.45 -40.87
N LYS A 317 20.34 -29.41 -41.59
CA LYS A 317 19.96 -29.71 -42.98
C LYS A 317 18.63 -30.41 -43.13
N PHE A 318 18.13 -31.04 -42.07
CA PHE A 318 16.83 -31.69 -42.05
C PHE A 318 15.95 -30.98 -41.01
N ASN A 319 14.93 -30.29 -41.49
CA ASN A 319 14.09 -29.42 -40.67
C ASN A 319 12.78 -30.11 -40.30
N THR A 320 12.10 -29.59 -39.29
CA THR A 320 10.77 -30.09 -38.90
C THR A 320 9.74 -29.92 -40.02
N SER A 321 9.91 -28.92 -40.92
CA SER A 321 9.09 -28.81 -42.13
C SER A 321 9.22 -30.03 -43.05
N ASP A 322 10.40 -30.65 -43.09
CA ASP A 322 10.67 -31.84 -43.90
C ASP A 322 9.98 -33.07 -43.28
N VAL A 323 10.04 -33.21 -41.94
CA VAL A 323 9.25 -34.20 -41.18
C VAL A 323 7.76 -34.07 -41.53
N SER A 324 7.23 -32.84 -41.43
CA SER A 324 5.84 -32.55 -41.74
C SER A 324 5.46 -32.88 -43.18
N ALA A 325 6.36 -32.65 -44.14
CA ALA A 325 6.14 -32.95 -45.54
C ALA A 325 6.13 -34.46 -45.81
N ILE A 326 7.05 -35.21 -45.20
CA ILE A 326 7.16 -36.67 -45.30
C ILE A 326 5.95 -37.37 -44.68
N GLU A 327 5.38 -36.83 -43.60
CA GLU A 327 4.21 -37.41 -42.95
C GLU A 327 2.87 -37.17 -43.68
N LYS A 328 2.85 -36.41 -44.79
CA LYS A 328 1.62 -36.17 -45.57
C LYS A 328 1.14 -37.45 -46.27
N GLU A 329 -0.16 -37.73 -46.22
CA GLU A 329 -0.77 -38.79 -47.03
C GLU A 329 -0.86 -38.38 -48.50
N PRO A 330 -0.60 -39.28 -49.46
CA PRO A 330 -0.94 -39.04 -50.85
C PRO A 330 -2.47 -38.94 -50.97
N THR A 331 -2.96 -37.80 -51.44
CA THR A 331 -4.40 -37.55 -51.63
C THR A 331 -4.93 -38.44 -52.77
N LEU A 332 -5.68 -39.49 -52.42
CA LEU A 332 -6.57 -40.20 -53.34
C LEU A 332 -7.91 -39.44 -53.39
N SER A 333 -8.10 -38.60 -54.43
CA SER A 333 -9.39 -38.21 -55.08
C SER A 333 -9.44 -36.72 -55.49
N PRO A 334 -9.57 -36.37 -56.78
CA PRO A 334 -9.69 -34.99 -57.27
C PRO A 334 -11.15 -34.47 -57.26
N GLY A 335 -11.85 -34.60 -56.12
CA GLY A 335 -13.29 -34.26 -56.02
C GLY A 335 -13.67 -33.13 -55.06
N CYS A 336 -12.79 -32.68 -54.16
CA CYS A 336 -13.21 -31.85 -53.02
C CYS A 336 -12.36 -30.57 -52.85
N CYS A 337 -12.08 -29.85 -53.94
CA CYS A 337 -11.19 -28.68 -53.93
C CYS A 337 -11.88 -27.30 -53.83
N ARG A 338 -13.18 -27.21 -53.48
CA ARG A 338 -13.90 -25.91 -53.48
C ARG A 338 -14.05 -25.16 -52.14
N HIS A 339 -13.52 -25.67 -51.01
CA HIS A 339 -13.63 -24.99 -49.71
C HIS A 339 -12.33 -24.89 -48.88
N ARG A 340 -11.15 -25.13 -49.46
CA ARG A 340 -9.86 -25.10 -48.74
C ARG A 340 -8.84 -24.15 -49.37
N ARG A 341 -9.17 -22.86 -49.47
CA ARG A 341 -8.23 -21.81 -49.89
C ARG A 341 -8.24 -20.65 -48.90
N SER A 342 -7.68 -20.89 -47.71
CA SER A 342 -7.30 -19.82 -46.76
C SER A 342 -6.38 -20.28 -45.61
N CYS A 343 -6.11 -21.58 -45.43
CA CYS A 343 -5.18 -22.04 -44.38
C CYS A 343 -3.71 -21.99 -44.85
N GLY A 344 -3.08 -20.82 -44.72
CA GLY A 344 -1.63 -20.70 -44.77
C GLY A 344 -0.99 -21.20 -43.46
N ALA A 345 -0.15 -22.24 -43.57
CA ALA A 345 0.90 -22.62 -42.60
C ALA A 345 0.52 -22.96 -41.14
N GLN A 346 -0.02 -24.17 -40.92
CA GLN A 346 0.36 -25.00 -39.75
C GLN A 346 0.59 -26.45 -40.24
N ASN A 347 1.83 -26.73 -40.61
CA ASN A 347 2.24 -28.00 -41.21
C ASN A 347 2.30 -29.13 -40.15
N THR A 348 1.16 -29.78 -39.86
CA THR A 348 1.01 -31.24 -39.55
C THR A 348 -0.40 -31.58 -39.02
N HIS A 349 -1.37 -31.83 -39.91
CA HIS A 349 -2.70 -32.35 -39.52
C HIS A 349 -2.65 -33.66 -38.70
N ARG A 350 -1.56 -34.43 -38.78
CA ARG A 350 -1.35 -35.64 -37.99
C ARG A 350 -0.93 -35.38 -36.54
N TYR A 351 -0.14 -34.34 -36.28
CA TYR A 351 0.35 -34.05 -34.93
C TYR A 351 -0.80 -33.68 -34.00
N SER A 352 -1.61 -32.68 -34.36
CA SER A 352 -2.76 -32.26 -33.56
C SER A 352 -3.77 -33.41 -33.34
N ARG A 353 -4.05 -34.22 -34.37
CA ARG A 353 -4.93 -35.38 -34.23
C ARG A 353 -4.39 -36.43 -33.25
N ARG A 354 -3.09 -36.77 -33.33
CA ARG A 354 -2.45 -37.73 -32.40
C ARG A 354 -2.40 -37.18 -30.98
N PHE A 355 -2.06 -35.90 -30.83
CA PHE A 355 -2.04 -35.18 -29.57
C PHE A 355 -3.41 -35.19 -28.90
N HIS A 356 -4.46 -34.72 -29.59
CA HIS A 356 -5.83 -34.70 -29.05
C HIS A 356 -6.32 -36.10 -28.68
N LYS A 357 -6.04 -37.11 -29.51
CA LYS A 357 -6.45 -38.51 -29.23
C LYS A 357 -5.75 -39.07 -27.99
N THR A 358 -4.46 -38.77 -27.82
CA THR A 358 -3.69 -39.26 -26.67
C THR A 358 -4.09 -38.53 -25.40
N LEU A 359 -4.27 -37.21 -25.44
CA LEU A 359 -4.72 -36.44 -24.28
C LEU A 359 -6.07 -36.96 -23.75
N ARG A 360 -7.07 -37.12 -24.62
CA ARG A 360 -8.40 -37.64 -24.24
C ARG A 360 -8.35 -39.07 -23.70
N ARG A 361 -7.35 -39.86 -24.09
CA ARG A 361 -7.17 -41.23 -23.57
C ARG A 361 -6.53 -41.21 -22.18
N LEU A 362 -5.57 -40.31 -21.94
CA LEU A 362 -4.88 -40.18 -20.66
C LEU A 362 -5.72 -39.46 -19.60
N VAL A 363 -6.69 -38.65 -20.02
CA VAL A 363 -7.58 -37.89 -19.13
C VAL A 363 -9.05 -38.15 -19.53
N PRO A 364 -9.58 -39.37 -19.30
CA PRO A 364 -10.88 -39.78 -19.82
C PRO A 364 -12.06 -39.03 -19.19
N ASP A 365 -11.88 -38.46 -17.99
CA ASP A 365 -12.92 -37.74 -17.25
C ASP A 365 -13.02 -36.26 -17.64
N SER A 366 -12.29 -35.81 -18.67
CA SER A 366 -12.23 -34.40 -19.09
C SER A 366 -12.72 -34.19 -20.53
N ASP A 367 -13.70 -33.29 -20.67
CA ASP A 367 -14.20 -32.82 -21.96
C ASP A 367 -13.39 -31.60 -22.44
N VAL A 368 -12.31 -31.87 -23.18
CA VAL A 368 -11.38 -30.81 -23.63
C VAL A 368 -11.73 -30.30 -25.04
N ARG A 369 -12.01 -29.00 -25.13
CA ARG A 369 -12.08 -28.23 -26.38
C ARG A 369 -10.72 -27.60 -26.70
N PHE A 370 -10.21 -27.85 -27.91
CA PHE A 370 -9.02 -27.17 -28.42
C PHE A 370 -9.44 -26.05 -29.36
N LEU A 371 -9.11 -24.81 -29.01
CA LEU A 371 -9.32 -23.64 -29.85
C LEU A 371 -7.98 -23.18 -30.44
N LEU A 372 -7.94 -22.97 -31.75
CA LEU A 372 -6.75 -22.48 -32.42
C LEU A 372 -6.76 -20.94 -32.41
N SER A 373 -5.68 -20.33 -31.93
CA SER A 373 -5.49 -18.88 -32.06
C SER A 373 -5.03 -18.52 -33.48
N GLU A 374 -5.95 -18.03 -34.31
CA GLU A 374 -5.65 -17.65 -35.71
C GLU A 374 -4.82 -16.37 -35.82
N SER A 375 -4.97 -15.45 -34.86
CA SER A 375 -4.28 -14.15 -34.83
C SER A 375 -3.04 -14.13 -33.92
N GLY A 376 -2.64 -15.29 -33.38
CA GLY A 376 -1.50 -15.43 -32.47
C GLY A 376 -1.73 -14.80 -31.10
N SER A 377 -0.65 -14.38 -30.46
CA SER A 377 -0.64 -13.78 -29.12
C SER A 377 -1.06 -12.31 -29.09
N GLY A 378 -1.07 -11.63 -30.25
CA GLY A 378 -1.27 -10.19 -30.34
C GLY A 378 -2.63 -9.69 -29.84
N LYS A 379 -3.73 -10.40 -30.14
CA LYS A 379 -5.07 -10.05 -29.64
C LYS A 379 -5.12 -10.13 -28.12
N GLY A 380 -4.65 -11.24 -27.54
CA GLY A 380 -4.62 -11.45 -26.11
C GLY A 380 -3.69 -10.50 -25.37
N ALA A 381 -2.51 -10.21 -25.94
CA ALA A 381 -1.61 -9.19 -25.40
C ALA A 381 -2.30 -7.81 -25.35
N ALA A 382 -3.07 -7.44 -26.37
CA ALA A 382 -3.84 -6.21 -26.37
C ALA A 382 -4.95 -6.19 -25.29
N MET A 383 -5.60 -7.33 -24.99
CA MET A 383 -6.57 -7.40 -23.89
C MET A 383 -5.90 -7.17 -22.53
N VAL A 384 -4.74 -7.79 -22.30
CA VAL A 384 -3.96 -7.55 -21.07
C VAL A 384 -3.50 -6.09 -20.98
N THR A 385 -3.02 -5.53 -22.09
CA THR A 385 -2.67 -4.09 -22.20
C THR A 385 -3.85 -3.18 -21.87
N ALA A 386 -5.06 -3.50 -22.33
CA ALA A 386 -6.25 -2.70 -22.05
C ALA A 386 -6.55 -2.62 -20.55
N VAL A 387 -6.48 -3.77 -19.86
CA VAL A 387 -6.69 -3.84 -18.41
C VAL A 387 -5.54 -3.16 -17.66
N ALA A 388 -4.29 -3.44 -18.03
CA ALA A 388 -3.11 -2.83 -17.41
C ALA A 388 -3.12 -1.31 -17.54
N TYR A 389 -3.48 -0.79 -18.71
CA TYR A 389 -3.61 0.65 -18.95
C TYR A 389 -4.73 1.27 -18.09
N ARG A 390 -5.89 0.61 -18.00
CA ARG A 390 -6.99 1.04 -17.13
C ARG A 390 -6.55 1.12 -15.65
N LEU A 391 -5.86 0.10 -15.15
CA LEU A 391 -5.34 0.08 -13.77
C LEU A 391 -4.25 1.14 -13.55
N ALA A 392 -3.35 1.35 -14.52
CA ALA A 392 -2.32 2.37 -14.44
C ALA A 392 -2.92 3.78 -14.37
N GLU A 393 -3.99 4.03 -15.13
CA GLU A 393 -4.70 5.30 -15.12
C GLU A 393 -5.47 5.53 -13.80
N GLN A 394 -6.07 4.47 -13.24
CA GLN A 394 -6.64 4.54 -11.88
C GLN A 394 -5.55 4.85 -10.84
N HIS A 395 -4.40 4.17 -10.91
CA HIS A 395 -3.28 4.42 -9.99
C HIS A 395 -2.75 5.86 -10.11
N ARG A 396 -2.63 6.40 -11.33
CA ARG A 396 -2.25 7.80 -11.56
C ARG A 396 -3.22 8.77 -10.88
N GLN A 397 -4.53 8.57 -11.04
CA GLN A 397 -5.54 9.43 -10.43
C GLN A 397 -5.57 9.32 -8.90
N ILE A 398 -5.34 8.13 -8.36
CA ILE A 398 -5.16 7.91 -6.91
C ILE A 398 -3.94 8.72 -6.42
N GLU A 399 -2.79 8.57 -7.06
CA GLU A 399 -1.56 9.27 -6.69
C GLU A 399 -1.68 10.78 -6.79
N GLU A 400 -2.38 11.31 -7.80
CA GLU A 400 -2.67 12.74 -7.91
C GLU A 400 -3.51 13.24 -6.73
N THR A 401 -4.54 12.49 -6.35
CA THR A 401 -5.38 12.83 -5.21
C THR A 401 -4.56 12.81 -3.90
N LEU A 402 -3.73 11.78 -3.70
CA LEU A 402 -2.92 11.62 -2.49
C LEU A 402 -1.72 12.57 -2.45
N ALA A 403 -1.26 13.08 -3.59
CA ALA A 403 -0.16 14.04 -3.67
C ALA A 403 -0.47 15.35 -2.93
N HIS A 404 -1.74 15.77 -2.87
CA HIS A 404 -2.18 16.96 -2.13
C HIS A 404 -1.91 16.88 -0.62
N PHE A 405 -1.71 15.68 -0.08
CA PHE A 405 -1.37 15.47 1.33
C PHE A 405 0.15 15.44 1.59
N ARG A 406 0.98 15.38 0.53
CA ARG A 406 2.44 15.30 0.65
C ARG A 406 3.02 16.68 0.88
N LEU A 407 3.49 16.94 2.11
CA LEU A 407 4.11 18.20 2.48
C LEU A 407 5.63 18.17 2.26
N SER A 408 6.14 19.13 1.49
CA SER A 408 7.58 19.32 1.32
C SER A 408 8.21 19.90 2.59
N LYS A 409 9.52 19.71 2.77
CA LYS A 409 10.27 20.34 3.88
C LYS A 409 10.10 21.87 3.88
N GLN A 410 10.06 22.50 2.70
CA GLN A 410 9.87 23.94 2.57
C GLN A 410 8.48 24.37 3.04
N THR A 411 7.44 23.62 2.67
CA THR A 411 6.07 23.84 3.15
C THR A 411 5.99 23.72 4.68
N LEU A 412 6.64 22.70 5.25
CA LEU A 412 6.67 22.51 6.71
C LEU A 412 7.41 23.63 7.44
N MET A 413 8.51 24.15 6.88
CA MET A 413 9.20 25.33 7.42
C MET A 413 8.31 26.58 7.39
N GLU A 414 7.50 26.73 6.34
CA GLU A 414 6.54 27.83 6.25
C GLU A 414 5.40 27.69 7.26
N VAL A 415 4.86 26.48 7.47
CA VAL A 415 3.88 26.20 8.54
C VAL A 415 4.46 26.55 9.92
N LYS A 416 5.69 26.12 10.21
CA LYS A 416 6.43 26.48 11.44
C LYS A 416 6.50 28.01 11.61
N LYS A 417 6.88 28.72 10.55
CA LYS A 417 7.00 30.19 10.56
C LYS A 417 5.65 30.87 10.80
N ARG A 418 4.59 30.43 10.12
CA ARG A 418 3.23 30.97 10.30
C ARG A 418 2.73 30.76 11.73
N LEU A 419 2.94 29.58 12.31
CA LEU A 419 2.58 29.36 13.72
C LEU A 419 3.38 30.27 14.65
N ARG A 420 4.69 30.45 14.41
CA ARG A 420 5.52 31.40 15.19
C ARG A 420 4.93 32.81 15.16
N THR A 421 4.44 33.27 14.00
CA THR A 421 3.78 34.58 13.88
C THR A 421 2.46 34.63 14.64
N GLU A 422 1.61 33.60 14.55
CA GLU A 422 0.34 33.55 15.30
C GLU A 422 0.57 33.51 16.81
N MET A 423 1.64 32.84 17.29
CA MET A 423 2.04 32.87 18.71
C MET A 423 2.36 34.29 19.18
N GLU A 424 3.13 35.05 18.38
CA GLU A 424 3.45 36.45 18.69
C GLU A 424 2.19 37.33 18.69
N MET A 425 1.28 37.10 17.74
CA MET A 425 0.01 37.83 17.69
C MET A 425 -0.89 37.54 18.91
N GLY A 426 -0.90 36.29 19.38
CA GLY A 426 -1.66 35.89 20.56
C GLY A 426 -1.09 36.44 21.88
N LEU A 427 0.23 36.61 21.98
CA LEU A 427 0.87 37.11 23.21
C LEU A 427 0.76 38.64 23.38
N ARG A 428 0.74 39.38 22.27
CA ARG A 428 0.69 40.85 22.29
C ARG A 428 -0.70 41.38 22.58
N LYS A 429 -0.78 42.39 23.46
CA LYS A 429 -2.04 42.99 23.92
C LYS A 429 -2.83 43.63 22.78
N GLU A 430 -2.14 44.27 21.84
CA GLU A 430 -2.74 44.97 20.70
C GLU A 430 -3.39 44.01 19.68
N THR A 431 -2.87 42.79 19.54
CA THR A 431 -3.29 41.84 18.50
C THR A 431 -4.07 40.63 19.04
N ASN A 432 -4.00 40.34 20.34
CA ASN A 432 -4.61 39.16 20.97
C ASN A 432 -6.11 38.98 20.63
N SER A 433 -6.88 40.08 20.61
CA SER A 433 -8.32 40.05 20.30
C SER A 433 -8.62 39.47 18.91
N LYS A 434 -7.74 39.70 17.93
CA LYS A 434 -7.86 39.22 16.54
C LYS A 434 -7.09 37.91 16.26
N ALA A 435 -6.19 37.52 17.16
CA ALA A 435 -5.39 36.32 17.00
C ALA A 435 -6.25 35.05 17.04
N THR A 436 -5.91 34.07 16.21
CA THR A 436 -6.59 32.76 16.21
C THR A 436 -6.01 31.83 17.26
N VAL A 437 -4.68 31.77 17.35
CA VAL A 437 -3.96 31.12 18.44
C VAL A 437 -3.97 32.06 19.64
N LYS A 438 -4.71 31.71 20.69
CA LYS A 438 -5.06 32.65 21.77
C LYS A 438 -3.96 32.88 22.81
N MET A 439 -3.03 31.94 22.97
CA MET A 439 -1.92 32.06 23.91
C MET A 439 -2.39 32.44 25.32
N LEU A 440 -3.32 31.65 25.84
CA LEU A 440 -4.03 31.89 27.10
C LEU A 440 -3.11 31.71 28.31
N PRO A 441 -3.02 32.70 29.21
CA PRO A 441 -2.30 32.57 30.47
C PRO A 441 -2.93 31.53 31.40
N SER A 442 -2.16 30.54 31.86
CA SER A 442 -2.67 29.51 32.79
C SER A 442 -2.55 29.86 34.27
N PHE A 443 -1.86 30.95 34.60
CA PHE A 443 -1.46 31.35 35.95
C PHE A 443 -0.54 30.36 36.70
N VAL A 444 -0.07 29.30 36.04
CA VAL A 444 1.00 28.43 36.55
C VAL A 444 2.35 29.08 36.23
N ARG A 445 3.07 29.55 37.27
CA ARG A 445 4.29 30.36 37.12
C ARG A 445 5.61 29.61 37.23
N SER A 446 5.57 28.34 37.64
CA SER A 446 6.75 27.49 37.75
C SER A 446 6.35 26.03 37.59
N ILE A 447 7.31 25.22 37.15
CA ILE A 447 7.22 23.75 37.22
C ILE A 447 7.33 23.27 38.69
N PRO A 448 7.03 21.99 38.99
CA PRO A 448 7.16 21.46 40.34
C PRO A 448 8.60 21.57 40.86
N ASP A 449 8.76 21.96 42.13
CA ASP A 449 10.06 22.10 42.79
C ASP A 449 10.38 20.92 43.74
N GLY A 450 9.38 20.08 43.99
CA GLY A 450 9.46 18.89 44.84
C GLY A 450 9.22 19.14 46.32
N THR A 451 8.78 20.35 46.68
CA THR A 451 8.27 20.65 48.03
C THR A 451 6.77 20.38 48.16
N GLU A 452 6.08 20.06 47.05
CA GLU A 452 4.65 19.77 47.05
C GLU A 452 4.32 18.59 47.97
N HIS A 453 3.30 18.77 48.81
CA HIS A 453 2.87 17.82 49.82
C HIS A 453 1.37 17.95 50.05
N GLY A 454 0.67 16.83 50.25
CA GLY A 454 -0.73 16.80 50.64
C GLY A 454 -1.55 15.74 49.93
N ASP A 455 -2.84 15.70 50.24
CA ASP A 455 -3.84 14.85 49.60
C ASP A 455 -4.80 15.73 48.80
N PHE A 456 -4.92 15.45 47.50
CA PHE A 456 -5.62 16.30 46.55
C PHE A 456 -6.63 15.49 45.74
N LEU A 457 -7.79 16.09 45.48
CA LEU A 457 -8.67 15.60 44.44
C LEU A 457 -8.26 16.22 43.10
N ALA A 458 -8.43 15.46 42.03
CA ALA A 458 -8.32 15.99 40.68
C ALA A 458 -9.49 15.50 39.82
N LEU A 459 -9.98 16.39 38.97
CA LEU A 459 -10.96 16.06 37.93
C LEU A 459 -10.27 16.14 36.58
N ASP A 460 -10.61 15.23 35.67
CA ASP A 460 -10.10 15.24 34.30
C ASP A 460 -11.26 15.11 33.32
N LEU A 461 -11.63 16.25 32.74
CA LEU A 461 -12.73 16.40 31.81
C LEU A 461 -12.23 16.96 30.48
N GLY A 462 -12.18 16.10 29.46
CA GLY A 462 -11.75 16.52 28.12
C GLY A 462 -12.24 15.66 26.96
N GLY A 463 -12.82 14.50 27.23
CA GLY A 463 -13.41 13.60 26.23
C GLY A 463 -14.60 12.85 26.83
N THR A 464 -14.94 11.71 26.25
CA THR A 464 -16.07 10.87 26.72
C THR A 464 -15.80 10.18 28.06
N ASN A 465 -14.53 9.98 28.40
CA ASN A 465 -14.08 9.40 29.66
C ASN A 465 -13.73 10.53 30.63
N PHE A 466 -14.61 10.75 31.60
CA PHE A 466 -14.37 11.64 32.72
C PHE A 466 -13.67 10.87 33.85
N ARG A 467 -12.69 11.46 34.52
CA ARG A 467 -12.00 10.80 35.65
C ARG A 467 -12.07 11.65 36.89
N VAL A 468 -12.33 11.00 38.02
CA VAL A 468 -12.12 11.56 39.36
C VAL A 468 -10.92 10.84 39.97
N LEU A 469 -9.99 11.60 40.53
CA LEU A 469 -8.74 11.10 41.07
C LEU A 469 -8.52 11.58 42.51
N LEU A 470 -7.91 10.72 43.32
CA LEU A 470 -7.26 11.06 44.58
C LEU A 470 -5.76 10.91 44.39
N VAL A 471 -5.01 11.99 44.64
CA VAL A 471 -3.56 12.04 44.48
C VAL A 471 -2.93 12.41 45.83
N LYS A 472 -2.14 11.50 46.39
CA LYS A 472 -1.40 11.71 47.64
C LYS A 472 0.06 11.97 47.30
N ILE A 473 0.50 13.19 47.55
CA ILE A 473 1.86 13.64 47.29
C ILE A 473 2.59 13.72 48.63
N ARG A 474 3.76 13.08 48.72
CA ARG A 474 4.63 13.17 49.89
C ARG A 474 6.00 13.69 49.46
N SER A 475 6.36 14.85 50.02
CA SER A 475 7.71 15.42 49.97
C SER A 475 8.59 14.83 51.09
N GLY A 476 9.92 14.81 50.88
CA GLY A 476 10.89 14.29 51.85
C GLY A 476 12.08 13.55 51.19
N LYS A 477 12.81 12.74 51.97
CA LYS A 477 13.98 11.96 51.49
C LYS A 477 13.63 10.99 50.35
N LYS A 478 12.39 10.52 50.29
CA LYS A 478 11.83 9.76 49.16
C LYS A 478 10.56 10.45 48.72
N ARG A 479 10.58 11.02 47.52
CA ARG A 479 9.38 11.57 46.87
C ARG A 479 8.49 10.42 46.45
N THR A 480 7.22 10.43 46.86
CA THR A 480 6.25 9.41 46.46
C THR A 480 4.94 10.07 46.06
N VAL A 481 4.35 9.57 44.99
CA VAL A 481 3.02 9.94 44.52
C VAL A 481 2.18 8.67 44.45
N GLU A 482 1.10 8.62 45.21
CA GLU A 482 0.11 7.54 45.17
C GLU A 482 -1.16 8.09 44.51
N MET A 483 -1.67 7.37 43.50
CA MET A 483 -2.84 7.80 42.73
C MET A 483 -3.90 6.71 42.70
N HIS A 484 -5.13 7.12 42.98
CA HIS A 484 -6.34 6.32 42.78
C HIS A 484 -7.25 7.08 41.83
N ASN A 485 -7.90 6.38 40.90
CA ASN A 485 -8.85 7.02 40.00
C ASN A 485 -10.03 6.09 39.67
N LYS A 486 -11.13 6.68 39.26
CA LYS A 486 -12.28 5.98 38.69
C LYS A 486 -12.75 6.71 37.43
N ILE A 487 -13.04 5.94 36.39
CA ILE A 487 -13.51 6.44 35.10
C ILE A 487 -15.04 6.42 35.11
N TYR A 488 -15.64 7.52 34.65
CA TYR A 488 -17.06 7.72 34.50
C TYR A 488 -17.36 8.08 33.04
N SER A 489 -18.40 7.48 32.48
CA SER A 489 -18.92 7.88 31.18
C SER A 489 -19.80 9.11 31.32
N ILE A 490 -19.68 10.05 30.39
CA ILE A 490 -20.66 11.13 30.22
C ILE A 490 -21.52 10.78 29.00
N PRO A 491 -22.83 10.51 29.19
CA PRO A 491 -23.76 10.26 28.09
C PRO A 491 -23.82 11.45 27.13
N LEU A 492 -24.10 11.19 25.85
CA LEU A 492 -24.09 12.23 24.81
C LEU A 492 -25.18 13.29 25.07
N GLU A 493 -26.32 12.84 25.57
CA GLU A 493 -27.45 13.66 26.01
C GLU A 493 -27.05 14.63 27.14
N ILE A 494 -26.09 14.27 28.00
CA ILE A 494 -25.54 15.16 29.04
C ILE A 494 -24.47 16.08 28.44
N MET A 495 -23.60 15.55 27.57
CA MET A 495 -22.57 16.36 26.89
C MET A 495 -23.15 17.50 26.04
N GLN A 496 -24.39 17.34 25.56
CA GLN A 496 -25.11 18.27 24.71
C GLN A 496 -26.40 18.81 25.37
N GLY A 497 -26.60 18.54 26.66
CA GLY A 497 -27.75 18.99 27.44
C GLY A 497 -27.57 20.40 27.99
N THR A 498 -28.01 20.62 29.22
CA THR A 498 -27.79 21.89 29.94
C THR A 498 -26.51 21.85 30.78
N GLY A 499 -25.96 23.02 31.08
CA GLY A 499 -24.81 23.14 31.98
C GLY A 499 -25.10 22.55 33.36
N ASP A 500 -26.29 22.80 33.91
CA ASP A 500 -26.68 22.24 35.20
C ASP A 500 -26.68 20.71 35.20
N GLU A 501 -27.26 20.06 34.18
CA GLU A 501 -27.24 18.60 34.04
C GLU A 501 -25.81 18.05 33.94
N LEU A 502 -24.93 18.72 33.18
CA LEU A 502 -23.53 18.31 33.04
C LEU A 502 -22.78 18.39 34.38
N PHE A 503 -22.88 19.51 35.09
CA PHE A 503 -22.16 19.70 36.35
C PHE A 503 -22.79 18.88 37.49
N ASP A 504 -24.10 18.65 37.50
CA ASP A 504 -24.76 17.75 38.45
C ASP A 504 -24.31 16.29 38.25
N HIS A 505 -24.14 15.86 36.99
CA HIS A 505 -23.56 14.55 36.67
C HIS A 505 -22.11 14.43 37.16
N ILE A 506 -21.29 15.46 36.94
CA ILE A 506 -19.91 15.53 37.43
C ILE A 506 -19.87 15.39 38.96
N VAL A 507 -20.68 16.16 39.68
CA VAL A 507 -20.75 16.11 41.15
C VAL A 507 -21.27 14.75 41.63
N SER A 508 -22.13 14.08 40.87
CA SER A 508 -22.55 12.70 41.15
C SER A 508 -21.42 11.69 41.07
N CYS A 509 -20.61 11.81 40.03
CA CYS A 509 -19.41 10.99 39.89
C CYS A 509 -18.41 11.26 41.04
N ILE A 510 -18.27 12.52 41.47
CA ILE A 510 -17.43 12.87 42.62
C ILE A 510 -17.97 12.23 43.91
N SER A 511 -19.27 12.34 44.19
CA SER A 511 -19.88 11.75 45.39
C SER A 511 -19.63 10.26 45.47
N ASP A 512 -19.89 9.54 44.37
CA ASP A 512 -19.62 8.10 44.26
C ASP A 512 -18.12 7.76 44.44
N PHE A 513 -17.21 8.58 43.90
CA PHE A 513 -15.78 8.38 44.09
C PHE A 513 -15.34 8.57 45.54
N LEU A 514 -15.86 9.58 46.23
CA LEU A 514 -15.56 9.83 47.65
C LEU A 514 -16.05 8.70 48.54
N ASP A 515 -17.23 8.15 48.25
CA ASP A 515 -17.75 6.94 48.90
C ASP A 515 -16.86 5.72 48.62
N TYR A 516 -16.47 5.52 47.36
CA TYR A 516 -15.57 4.44 46.94
C TYR A 516 -14.20 4.49 47.63
N MET A 517 -13.64 5.68 47.83
CA MET A 517 -12.37 5.91 48.50
C MET A 517 -12.49 5.93 50.05
N GLY A 518 -13.71 5.99 50.59
CA GLY A 518 -13.94 6.10 52.03
C GLY A 518 -13.50 7.43 52.65
N ILE A 519 -13.58 8.53 51.89
CA ILE A 519 -13.09 9.86 52.27
C ILE A 519 -14.18 10.95 52.22
N LYS A 520 -15.45 10.56 52.24
CA LYS A 520 -16.56 11.52 52.27
C LYS A 520 -16.61 12.23 53.62
N GLY A 521 -16.50 13.55 53.61
CA GLY A 521 -16.56 14.40 54.82
C GLY A 521 -15.59 15.59 54.81
N PRO A 522 -14.27 15.37 54.79
CA PRO A 522 -13.30 16.46 54.78
C PRO A 522 -13.44 17.33 53.53
N ARG A 523 -13.34 18.66 53.70
CA ARG A 523 -13.25 19.61 52.58
C ARG A 523 -11.86 19.48 51.95
N MET A 524 -11.79 18.80 50.80
CA MET A 524 -10.52 18.54 50.13
C MET A 524 -10.19 19.58 49.06
N PRO A 525 -8.90 19.95 48.89
CA PRO A 525 -8.45 20.77 47.79
C PRO A 525 -8.54 19.99 46.46
N LEU A 526 -9.10 20.64 45.44
CA LEU A 526 -9.42 20.07 44.15
C LEU A 526 -8.78 20.85 43.01
N GLY A 527 -8.09 20.13 42.12
CA GLY A 527 -7.64 20.61 40.82
C GLY A 527 -8.57 20.16 39.71
N PHE A 528 -9.16 21.09 38.97
CA PHE A 528 -10.09 20.79 37.91
C PHE A 528 -9.39 20.88 36.55
N THR A 529 -8.97 19.74 36.00
CA THR A 529 -8.52 19.68 34.60
C THR A 529 -9.73 19.74 33.68
N PHE A 530 -9.85 20.84 32.96
CA PHE A 530 -10.93 21.15 32.05
C PHE A 530 -10.34 21.49 30.67
N SER A 531 -10.34 20.50 29.77
CA SER A 531 -9.62 20.54 28.49
C SER A 531 -10.34 21.36 27.42
N PHE A 532 -10.73 22.60 27.73
CA PHE A 532 -11.39 23.50 26.81
C PHE A 532 -10.80 24.91 26.91
N PRO A 533 -10.92 25.74 25.86
CA PRO A 533 -10.43 27.11 25.88
C PRO A 533 -11.09 27.91 27.01
N CYS A 534 -10.30 28.28 28.02
CA CYS A 534 -10.76 29.08 29.15
C CYS A 534 -9.98 30.38 29.25
N HIS A 535 -10.71 31.50 29.35
CA HIS A 535 -10.11 32.76 29.76
C HIS A 535 -9.96 32.75 31.28
N GLN A 536 -8.74 32.61 31.76
CA GLN A 536 -8.44 32.63 33.19
C GLN A 536 -8.10 34.06 33.63
N THR A 537 -8.62 34.44 34.79
CA THR A 537 -8.26 35.70 35.47
C THR A 537 -7.38 35.46 36.70
N ASN A 538 -7.42 34.24 37.23
CA ASN A 538 -6.59 33.71 38.31
C ASN A 538 -6.56 32.17 38.18
N LEU A 539 -5.92 31.48 39.12
CA LEU A 539 -5.76 30.02 39.04
C LEU A 539 -7.10 29.27 39.21
N ASP A 540 -8.04 29.79 40.01
CA ASP A 540 -9.30 29.15 40.42
C ASP A 540 -10.57 29.69 39.72
N CYS A 541 -10.39 30.44 38.63
CA CYS A 541 -11.44 30.96 37.75
C CYS A 541 -11.07 30.67 36.30
N GLY A 542 -12.00 30.06 35.57
CA GLY A 542 -11.85 29.76 34.15
C GLY A 542 -13.15 30.02 33.42
N ILE A 543 -13.24 31.13 32.71
CA ILE A 543 -14.42 31.45 31.90
C ILE A 543 -14.32 30.67 30.59
N LEU A 544 -15.25 29.73 30.35
CA LEU A 544 -15.28 28.96 29.11
C LEU A 544 -15.51 29.91 27.93
N ILE A 545 -14.58 29.93 26.97
CA ILE A 545 -14.66 30.79 25.78
C ILE A 545 -15.61 30.17 24.75
N SER A 546 -15.42 28.88 24.47
CA SER A 546 -16.20 28.15 23.48
C SER A 546 -15.99 26.65 23.65
N TRP A 547 -17.02 25.86 23.41
CA TRP A 547 -16.91 24.42 23.34
C TRP A 547 -16.10 23.96 22.13
N THR A 548 -15.38 22.85 22.32
CA THR A 548 -14.64 22.15 21.26
C THR A 548 -14.94 20.65 21.32
N LYS A 549 -14.43 19.90 20.35
CA LYS A 549 -14.63 18.44 20.25
C LYS A 549 -16.12 18.09 20.09
N GLY A 550 -16.70 17.36 21.05
CA GLY A 550 -18.09 16.87 21.00
C GLY A 550 -19.05 17.49 22.04
N PHE A 551 -18.59 18.43 22.86
CA PHE A 551 -19.40 19.06 23.90
C PHE A 551 -20.20 20.23 23.35
N LYS A 552 -21.41 20.45 23.89
CA LYS A 552 -22.27 21.58 23.52
C LYS A 552 -23.28 21.95 24.61
N ALA A 553 -22.98 21.69 25.88
CA ALA A 553 -23.89 21.97 26.98
C ALA A 553 -24.22 23.49 27.03
N THR A 554 -25.52 23.83 27.12
CA THR A 554 -25.96 25.23 27.16
C THR A 554 -25.59 25.91 28.48
N ASP A 555 -25.56 27.24 28.50
CA ASP A 555 -25.31 28.03 29.73
C ASP A 555 -23.95 27.77 30.40
N CYS A 556 -22.99 27.21 29.64
CA CYS A 556 -21.60 27.04 30.06
C CYS A 556 -20.67 28.10 29.44
N GLU A 557 -20.82 28.40 28.14
CA GLU A 557 -19.98 29.40 27.48
C GLU A 557 -20.21 30.78 28.10
N GLY A 558 -19.13 31.53 28.34
CA GLY A 558 -19.14 32.80 29.05
C GLY A 558 -19.26 32.69 30.57
N HIS A 559 -19.39 31.49 31.15
CA HIS A 559 -19.49 31.27 32.59
C HIS A 559 -18.18 30.71 33.16
N ASP A 560 -17.92 31.02 34.44
CA ASP A 560 -16.80 30.44 35.18
C ASP A 560 -17.11 28.98 35.57
N VAL A 561 -16.35 28.04 35.02
CA VAL A 561 -16.57 26.60 35.23
C VAL A 561 -16.29 26.17 36.67
N ALA A 562 -15.43 26.90 37.40
CA ALA A 562 -15.23 26.64 38.82
C ALA A 562 -16.48 27.03 39.62
N SER A 563 -17.13 28.14 39.26
CA SER A 563 -18.40 28.57 39.87
C SER A 563 -19.55 27.61 39.54
N LEU A 564 -19.67 27.16 38.28
CA LEU A 564 -20.66 26.13 37.91
C LEU A 564 -20.49 24.83 38.71
N LEU A 565 -19.24 24.38 38.89
CA LEU A 565 -18.94 23.22 39.73
C LEU A 565 -19.29 23.47 41.20
N ARG A 566 -18.95 24.64 41.76
CA ARG A 566 -19.30 25.00 43.15
C ARG A 566 -20.81 25.06 43.35
N ASP A 567 -21.56 25.55 42.38
CA ASP A 567 -23.02 25.64 42.46
C ASP A 567 -23.67 24.25 42.39
N ALA A 568 -23.16 23.35 41.55
CA ALA A 568 -23.60 21.96 41.52
C ALA A 568 -23.29 21.21 42.84
N VAL A 569 -22.13 21.46 43.46
CA VAL A 569 -21.80 20.92 44.80
C VAL A 569 -22.79 21.43 45.84
N LYS A 570 -23.10 22.73 45.84
CA LYS A 570 -24.10 23.33 46.73
C LYS A 570 -25.50 22.76 46.52
N ARG A 571 -25.94 22.57 45.27
CA ARG A 571 -27.25 21.96 44.95
C ARG A 571 -27.42 20.57 45.54
N ARG A 572 -26.31 19.81 45.66
CA ARG A 572 -26.33 18.44 46.17
C ARG A 572 -26.37 18.36 47.69
N GLU A 573 -25.83 19.34 48.41
CA GLU A 573 -25.78 19.41 49.89
C GLU A 573 -25.22 18.16 50.61
N GLU A 574 -24.38 17.35 49.94
CA GLU A 574 -23.84 16.09 50.49
C GLU A 574 -22.39 16.19 51.01
N PHE A 575 -21.58 17.07 50.42
CA PHE A 575 -20.16 17.26 50.73
C PHE A 575 -19.70 18.66 50.30
N ASP A 576 -18.50 19.07 50.71
CA ASP A 576 -17.90 20.35 50.33
C ASP A 576 -16.50 20.14 49.72
N LEU A 577 -16.09 21.05 48.83
CA LEU A 577 -14.82 21.01 48.12
C LEU A 577 -14.16 22.40 48.09
N ASP A 578 -12.83 22.44 48.10
CA ASP A 578 -12.09 23.66 47.77
C ASP A 578 -11.56 23.55 46.34
N VAL A 579 -12.23 24.19 45.38
CA VAL A 579 -11.72 24.26 43.99
C VAL A 579 -10.60 25.30 43.95
N VAL A 580 -9.36 24.82 43.91
CA VAL A 580 -8.13 25.64 43.99
C VAL A 580 -7.60 26.02 42.61
N ALA A 581 -7.85 25.19 41.60
CA ALA A 581 -7.32 25.41 40.28
C ALA A 581 -8.26 24.91 39.18
N VAL A 582 -8.35 25.67 38.09
CA VAL A 582 -8.83 25.21 36.78
C VAL A 582 -7.62 25.11 35.86
N VAL A 583 -7.44 23.96 35.22
CA VAL A 583 -6.20 23.59 34.52
C VAL A 583 -6.55 23.04 33.14
N ASN A 584 -5.77 23.38 32.11
CA ASN A 584 -5.88 22.71 30.81
C ASN A 584 -5.07 21.39 30.82
N ASP A 585 -5.55 20.35 30.13
CA ASP A 585 -4.87 19.04 30.09
C ASP A 585 -3.43 19.11 29.58
N THR A 586 -3.11 20.00 28.65
CA THR A 586 -1.74 20.25 28.21
C THR A 586 -0.85 20.68 29.38
N VAL A 587 -1.32 21.61 30.20
CA VAL A 587 -0.60 22.14 31.37
C VAL A 587 -0.47 21.05 32.44
N GLY A 588 -1.54 20.30 32.72
CA GLY A 588 -1.48 19.14 33.62
C GLY A 588 -0.49 18.07 33.14
N THR A 589 -0.45 17.81 31.84
CA THR A 589 0.50 16.83 31.25
C THR A 589 1.95 17.32 31.36
N MET A 590 2.20 18.60 31.07
CA MET A 590 3.52 19.21 31.25
C MET A 590 3.98 19.08 32.71
N MET A 591 3.12 19.44 33.66
CA MET A 591 3.45 19.42 35.09
C MET A 591 3.65 17.99 35.62
N THR A 592 2.91 17.02 35.08
CA THR A 592 3.09 15.59 35.40
C THR A 592 4.49 15.12 35.03
N CYS A 593 4.95 15.43 33.82
CA CYS A 593 6.27 15.06 33.34
C CYS A 593 7.38 15.88 34.02
N ALA A 594 7.15 17.17 34.26
CA ALA A 594 8.11 18.07 34.91
C ALA A 594 8.41 17.71 36.38
N TYR A 595 7.52 16.96 37.03
CA TYR A 595 7.77 16.42 38.37
C TYR A 595 8.99 15.49 38.42
N GLU A 596 9.26 14.76 37.34
CA GLU A 596 10.36 13.79 37.23
C GLU A 596 11.50 14.30 36.35
N GLU A 597 11.17 15.10 35.33
CA GLU A 597 12.12 15.62 34.35
C GLU A 597 12.16 17.15 34.38
N PRO A 598 13.16 17.77 35.06
CA PRO A 598 13.26 19.22 35.20
C PRO A 598 13.41 19.98 33.88
N THR A 599 13.81 19.31 32.79
CA THR A 599 13.88 19.93 31.45
C THR A 599 12.52 19.99 30.75
N CYS A 600 11.44 19.46 31.36
CA CYS A 600 10.11 19.46 30.78
C CYS A 600 9.41 20.81 30.95
N GLU A 601 9.36 21.57 29.86
CA GLU A 601 8.77 22.92 29.83
C GLU A 601 7.68 23.05 28.76
N ILE A 602 7.24 21.93 28.20
CA ILE A 602 6.25 21.86 27.13
C ILE A 602 5.29 20.70 27.42
N GLY A 603 3.99 20.95 27.26
CA GLY A 603 2.95 19.92 27.26
C GLY A 603 2.35 19.77 25.87
N LEU A 604 2.08 18.54 25.45
CA LEU A 604 1.48 18.22 24.15
C LEU A 604 0.37 17.18 24.33
N ILE A 605 -0.79 17.47 23.75
CA ILE A 605 -1.90 16.53 23.63
C ILE A 605 -2.13 16.19 22.17
N VAL A 606 -2.17 14.89 21.86
CA VAL A 606 -2.59 14.36 20.55
C VAL A 606 -3.48 13.13 20.75
N GLY A 607 -4.76 13.38 20.99
CA GLY A 607 -5.80 12.38 21.25
C GLY A 607 -7.05 12.69 20.44
N THR A 608 -8.20 12.83 21.10
CA THR A 608 -9.46 13.29 20.46
C THR A 608 -9.29 14.66 19.82
N GLY A 609 -8.65 15.58 20.55
CA GLY A 609 -8.18 16.87 20.03
C GLY A 609 -6.65 16.94 19.98
N THR A 610 -6.11 18.10 19.62
CA THR A 610 -4.69 18.40 19.75
C THR A 610 -4.46 19.81 20.27
N ASN A 611 -3.60 19.93 21.29
CA ASN A 611 -3.22 21.21 21.87
C ASN A 611 -1.78 21.15 22.41
N ALA A 612 -1.17 22.31 22.66
CA ALA A 612 0.12 22.41 23.34
C ALA A 612 0.17 23.57 24.32
N CYS A 613 1.03 23.44 25.32
CA CYS A 613 1.40 24.52 26.23
C CYS A 613 2.92 24.58 26.40
N TYR A 614 3.43 25.71 26.87
CA TYR A 614 4.85 25.83 27.22
C TYR A 614 5.11 26.96 28.22
N MET A 615 6.28 26.93 28.87
CA MET A 615 6.74 28.02 29.75
C MET A 615 7.22 29.23 28.93
N GLU A 616 6.52 30.35 29.04
CA GLU A 616 6.85 31.63 28.41
C GLU A 616 7.44 32.61 29.42
N GLU A 617 8.28 33.52 28.95
CA GLU A 617 8.85 34.60 29.77
C GLU A 617 7.77 35.65 30.05
N MET A 618 7.58 36.06 31.31
CA MET A 618 6.53 37.02 31.69
C MET A 618 6.59 38.34 30.91
N LYS A 619 7.80 38.81 30.57
CA LYS A 619 8.01 40.00 29.73
C LYS A 619 7.35 39.93 28.35
N ASN A 620 7.03 38.73 27.86
CA ASN A 620 6.37 38.50 26.58
C ASN A 620 4.85 38.32 26.73
N VAL A 621 4.33 38.14 27.94
CA VAL A 621 2.91 37.88 28.23
C VAL A 621 2.19 39.19 28.52
N GLU A 622 1.99 40.03 27.49
CA GLU A 622 1.48 41.41 27.65
C GLU A 622 0.04 41.49 28.20
N MET A 623 -0.68 40.37 28.21
CA MET A 623 -2.04 40.25 28.74
C MET A 623 -2.09 40.16 30.27
N VAL A 624 -0.96 39.87 30.94
CA VAL A 624 -0.87 39.77 32.40
C VAL A 624 0.16 40.77 32.91
N GLU A 625 -0.19 41.52 33.95
CA GLU A 625 0.74 42.49 34.53
C GLU A 625 1.95 41.81 35.20
N GLY A 626 3.13 42.36 34.95
CA GLY A 626 4.40 41.94 35.54
C GLY A 626 5.38 41.34 34.53
N ASN A 627 6.68 41.64 34.69
CA ASN A 627 7.71 41.23 33.73
C ASN A 627 8.71 40.20 34.31
N GLN A 628 8.49 39.75 35.55
CA GLN A 628 9.42 38.86 36.27
C GLN A 628 8.94 37.42 36.30
N GLY A 629 9.85 36.48 36.07
CA GLY A 629 9.57 35.06 36.09
C GLY A 629 8.95 34.57 34.78
N GLN A 630 8.25 33.44 34.87
CA GLN A 630 7.65 32.76 33.72
C GLN A 630 6.17 32.48 33.98
N MET A 631 5.46 32.11 32.92
CA MET A 631 4.09 31.62 32.98
C MET A 631 3.87 30.56 31.92
N CYS A 632 3.21 29.46 32.30
CA CYS A 632 2.78 28.47 31.33
C CYS A 632 1.64 29.05 30.48
N ILE A 633 1.79 28.98 29.17
CA ILE A 633 0.81 29.44 28.19
C ILE A 633 0.10 28.23 27.59
N ASN A 634 -1.22 28.19 27.71
CA ASN A 634 -2.07 27.31 26.92
C ASN A 634 -2.27 27.94 25.54
N MET A 635 -1.73 27.32 24.49
CA MET A 635 -1.73 27.93 23.16
C MET A 635 -3.12 28.00 22.53
N GLU A 636 -3.96 27.00 22.79
CA GLU A 636 -5.16 26.69 22.00
C GLU A 636 -4.84 26.64 20.51
N TRP A 637 -3.77 25.89 20.16
CA TRP A 637 -3.20 25.91 18.80
C TRP A 637 -4.12 25.25 17.75
N GLY A 638 -5.21 24.61 18.18
CA GLY A 638 -6.12 23.90 17.29
C GLY A 638 -6.80 24.86 16.32
N ALA A 639 -7.02 26.11 16.74
CA ALA A 639 -7.58 27.21 15.96
C ALA A 639 -6.60 27.81 14.94
N PHE A 640 -5.34 27.36 14.90
CA PHE A 640 -4.39 27.80 13.88
C PHE A 640 -4.98 27.53 12.47
N GLY A 641 -4.92 28.53 11.59
CA GLY A 641 -5.51 28.45 10.25
C GLY A 641 -6.98 28.85 10.15
N ASP A 642 -7.68 29.14 11.26
CA ASP A 642 -9.07 29.64 11.25
C ASP A 642 -9.22 30.99 10.53
N ASN A 643 -8.14 31.76 10.44
CA ASN A 643 -8.04 33.01 9.66
C ASN A 643 -7.66 32.78 8.20
N GLY A 644 -7.53 31.53 7.76
CA GLY A 644 -7.18 31.15 6.39
C GLY A 644 -5.68 31.02 6.10
N CYS A 645 -4.80 31.23 7.09
CA CYS A 645 -3.35 31.13 6.86
C CYS A 645 -2.83 29.72 6.53
N LEU A 646 -3.70 28.69 6.57
CA LEU A 646 -3.40 27.31 6.14
C LEU A 646 -4.23 26.86 4.93
N ASP A 647 -5.01 27.75 4.31
CA ASP A 647 -5.92 27.37 3.22
C ASP A 647 -5.17 26.87 1.95
N ASP A 648 -3.89 27.19 1.81
CA ASP A 648 -3.01 26.71 0.73
C ASP A 648 -2.60 25.23 0.88
N ILE A 649 -2.69 24.66 2.08
CA ILE A 649 -2.36 23.24 2.35
C ILE A 649 -3.58 22.39 2.71
N ARG A 650 -4.75 23.01 2.90
CA ARG A 650 -6.02 22.32 3.14
C ARG A 650 -6.54 21.73 1.83
N THR A 651 -6.78 20.42 1.85
CA THR A 651 -7.39 19.70 0.74
C THR A 651 -8.91 19.89 0.73
N ASP A 652 -9.56 19.48 -0.36
CA ASP A 652 -11.02 19.48 -0.42
C ASP A 652 -11.63 18.51 0.61
N PHE A 653 -10.92 17.44 0.97
CA PHE A 653 -11.34 16.54 2.05
C PHE A 653 -11.31 17.21 3.42
N ASP A 654 -10.30 18.04 3.70
CA ASP A 654 -10.23 18.81 4.95
C ASP A 654 -11.37 19.84 5.04
N LYS A 655 -11.74 20.45 3.91
CA LYS A 655 -12.87 21.39 3.83
C LYS A 655 -14.20 20.68 4.08
N VAL A 656 -14.41 19.50 3.50
CA VAL A 656 -15.61 18.67 3.74
C VAL A 656 -15.70 18.26 5.21
N VAL A 657 -14.60 17.81 5.82
CA VAL A 657 -14.59 17.46 7.25
C VAL A 657 -14.92 18.67 8.12
N ASP A 658 -14.40 19.85 7.78
CA ASP A 658 -14.70 21.10 8.47
C ASP A 658 -16.18 21.50 8.33
N GLU A 659 -16.70 21.55 7.10
CA GLU A 659 -18.07 21.94 6.77
C GLU A 659 -19.11 21.11 7.54
N TYR A 660 -18.88 19.80 7.64
CA TYR A 660 -19.80 18.86 8.26
C TYR A 660 -19.54 18.62 9.75
N SER A 661 -18.53 19.28 10.33
CA SER A 661 -18.25 19.20 11.77
C SER A 661 -19.23 20.04 12.60
N LEU A 662 -19.26 19.81 13.92
CA LEU A 662 -20.07 20.60 14.85
C LEU A 662 -19.64 22.07 14.94
N ASN A 663 -18.38 22.35 14.62
CA ASN A 663 -17.72 23.65 14.74
C ASN A 663 -17.11 24.08 13.40
N SER A 664 -17.95 24.18 12.37
CA SER A 664 -17.54 24.58 11.02
C SER A 664 -16.78 25.92 11.01
N GLY A 665 -15.66 25.96 10.29
CA GLY A 665 -14.77 27.12 10.19
C GLY A 665 -13.85 27.32 11.39
N LYS A 666 -13.90 26.43 12.38
CA LYS A 666 -13.06 26.48 13.59
C LYS A 666 -12.15 25.26 13.71
N GLN A 667 -11.10 25.38 14.52
CA GLN A 667 -10.21 24.27 14.86
C GLN A 667 -9.57 23.62 13.62
N ARG A 668 -9.26 24.41 12.58
CA ARG A 668 -8.82 23.87 11.28
C ARG A 668 -7.50 23.10 11.37
N PHE A 669 -6.55 23.52 12.19
CA PHE A 669 -5.30 22.79 12.40
C PHE A 669 -5.53 21.49 13.18
N GLU A 670 -6.37 21.53 14.22
CA GLU A 670 -6.73 20.33 15.00
C GLU A 670 -7.43 19.26 14.15
N LYS A 671 -8.30 19.68 13.22
CA LYS A 671 -8.99 18.81 12.26
C LYS A 671 -8.06 18.07 11.30
N MET A 672 -6.86 18.60 11.05
CA MET A 672 -5.86 17.93 10.20
C MET A 672 -4.93 16.98 10.98
N ILE A 673 -5.06 16.90 12.31
CA ILE A 673 -4.09 16.21 13.18
C ILE A 673 -4.74 15.18 14.10
N SER A 674 -5.85 15.52 14.75
CA SER A 674 -6.33 14.76 15.89
C SER A 674 -7.21 13.56 15.54
N GLY A 675 -7.27 12.61 16.46
CA GLY A 675 -7.90 11.30 16.28
C GLY A 675 -9.41 11.34 16.02
N MET A 676 -10.09 12.43 16.36
CA MET A 676 -11.52 12.63 16.05
C MET A 676 -11.76 12.86 14.55
N TYR A 677 -10.78 13.41 13.82
CA TYR A 677 -10.98 13.88 12.44
C TYR A 677 -10.19 13.10 11.40
N LEU A 678 -9.06 12.48 11.74
CA LEU A 678 -8.26 11.71 10.77
C LEU A 678 -9.09 10.60 10.09
N GLY A 679 -9.93 9.91 10.87
CA GLY A 679 -10.83 8.89 10.35
C GLY A 679 -11.85 9.42 9.36
N GLU A 680 -12.34 10.65 9.56
CA GLU A 680 -13.28 11.29 8.64
C GLU A 680 -12.59 11.77 7.36
N ILE A 681 -11.35 12.23 7.42
CA ILE A 681 -10.56 12.54 6.21
C ILE A 681 -10.39 11.27 5.38
N VAL A 682 -9.96 10.16 6.02
CA VAL A 682 -9.85 8.86 5.36
C VAL A 682 -11.19 8.45 4.75
N ARG A 683 -12.28 8.45 5.54
CA ARG A 683 -13.62 8.05 5.07
C ARG A 683 -14.06 8.83 3.83
N ASN A 684 -13.84 10.15 3.78
CA ASN A 684 -14.21 10.96 2.62
C ASN A 684 -13.34 10.66 1.38
N ILE A 685 -12.05 10.37 1.55
CA ILE A 685 -11.20 9.89 0.44
C ILE A 685 -11.71 8.55 -0.09
N LEU A 686 -12.04 7.61 0.81
CA LEU A 686 -12.56 6.30 0.42
C LEU A 686 -13.91 6.41 -0.31
N ILE A 687 -14.78 7.34 0.09
CA ILE A 687 -16.02 7.63 -0.64
C ILE A 687 -15.73 8.13 -2.05
N ASP A 688 -14.80 9.06 -2.21
CA ASP A 688 -14.42 9.59 -3.54
C ASP A 688 -13.83 8.49 -4.43
N PHE A 689 -12.90 7.69 -3.90
CA PHE A 689 -12.32 6.55 -4.63
C PHE A 689 -13.35 5.47 -4.97
N THR A 690 -14.34 5.25 -4.10
CA THR A 690 -15.46 4.35 -4.40
C THR A 690 -16.33 4.92 -5.52
N LYS A 691 -16.67 6.22 -5.50
CA LYS A 691 -17.43 6.87 -6.59
C LYS A 691 -16.72 6.79 -7.94
N LYS A 692 -15.39 6.89 -7.94
CA LYS A 692 -14.55 6.74 -9.14
C LYS A 692 -14.35 5.26 -9.57
N GLY A 693 -14.87 4.31 -8.80
CA GLY A 693 -14.79 2.87 -9.10
C GLY A 693 -13.44 2.23 -8.77
N PHE A 694 -12.63 2.87 -7.93
CA PHE A 694 -11.30 2.37 -7.53
C PHE A 694 -11.34 1.41 -6.34
N LEU A 695 -12.39 1.52 -5.52
CA LEU A 695 -12.58 0.74 -4.30
C LEU A 695 -13.96 0.10 -4.26
N PHE A 696 -14.05 -1.02 -3.55
CA PHE A 696 -15.29 -1.68 -3.13
C PHE A 696 -16.26 -1.91 -4.30
N ARG A 697 -15.72 -2.22 -5.49
CA ARG A 697 -16.48 -2.43 -6.73
C ARG A 697 -17.40 -1.26 -7.09
N GLY A 698 -17.04 -0.04 -6.68
CA GLY A 698 -17.83 1.17 -6.90
C GLY A 698 -19.07 1.31 -6.01
N GLN A 699 -19.24 0.47 -4.99
CA GLN A 699 -20.44 0.45 -4.15
C GLN A 699 -20.23 1.17 -2.82
N ILE A 700 -20.89 2.32 -2.65
CA ILE A 700 -20.86 3.06 -1.38
C ILE A 700 -21.83 2.38 -0.39
N SER A 701 -21.28 1.59 0.53
CA SER A 701 -22.06 0.90 1.57
C SER A 701 -22.56 1.85 2.66
N GLU A 702 -23.62 1.47 3.40
CA GLU A 702 -24.10 2.24 4.56
C GLU A 702 -23.05 2.39 5.66
N PRO A 703 -22.24 1.36 6.00
CA PRO A 703 -21.10 1.54 6.90
C PRO A 703 -20.13 2.63 6.43
N LEU A 704 -19.79 2.71 5.13
CA LEU A 704 -18.89 3.74 4.62
C LEU A 704 -19.47 5.17 4.73
N LYS A 705 -20.80 5.30 4.74
CA LYS A 705 -21.48 6.59 4.98
C LYS A 705 -21.52 6.97 6.45
N THR A 706 -21.32 6.01 7.36
CA THR A 706 -21.39 6.22 8.81
C THR A 706 -20.18 7.01 9.28
N ARG A 707 -20.42 8.19 9.86
CA ARG A 707 -19.37 9.04 10.41
C ARG A 707 -18.73 8.41 11.64
N GLY A 708 -17.43 8.61 11.80
CA GLY A 708 -16.67 8.09 12.94
C GLY A 708 -16.34 6.60 12.87
N ILE A 709 -16.67 5.91 11.76
CA ILE A 709 -16.40 4.47 11.59
C ILE A 709 -14.90 4.12 11.68
N PHE A 710 -14.03 5.03 11.27
CA PHE A 710 -12.58 4.88 11.36
C PHE A 710 -12.04 5.53 12.65
N GLU A 711 -12.33 4.93 13.79
CA GLU A 711 -11.76 5.36 15.06
C GLU A 711 -10.23 5.26 15.07
N THR A 712 -9.59 6.04 15.96
CA THR A 712 -8.12 6.02 16.16
C THR A 712 -7.56 4.61 16.35
N LYS A 713 -8.30 3.74 17.04
CA LYS A 713 -7.92 2.32 17.22
C LYS A 713 -7.79 1.59 15.89
N PHE A 714 -8.77 1.73 15.00
CA PHE A 714 -8.76 1.03 13.71
C PHE A 714 -7.71 1.59 12.77
N LEU A 715 -7.52 2.92 12.72
CA LEU A 715 -6.42 3.55 11.97
C LEU A 715 -5.07 3.00 12.42
N SER A 716 -4.85 2.94 13.74
CA SER A 716 -3.60 2.42 14.32
C SER A 716 -3.38 0.94 14.01
N GLN A 717 -4.45 0.14 14.00
CA GLN A 717 -4.37 -1.28 13.64
C GLN A 717 -4.04 -1.47 12.16
N ILE A 718 -4.77 -0.81 11.25
CA ILE A 718 -4.59 -0.91 9.79
C ILE A 718 -3.14 -0.60 9.38
N GLU A 719 -2.53 0.41 10.01
CA GLU A 719 -1.16 0.84 9.72
C GLU A 719 -0.05 0.04 10.42
N SER A 720 -0.41 -0.94 11.25
CA SER A 720 0.58 -1.74 11.97
C SER A 720 1.51 -2.52 11.03
N ASP A 721 2.82 -2.44 11.27
CA ASP A 721 3.85 -3.18 10.51
C ASP A 721 3.80 -4.69 10.78
N ARG A 722 3.17 -5.09 11.88
CA ARG A 722 3.08 -6.51 12.30
C ARG A 722 1.87 -7.22 11.71
N LEU A 723 0.97 -6.53 11.02
CA LEU A 723 -0.22 -7.14 10.44
C LEU A 723 0.03 -7.55 8.99
N ALA A 724 -0.29 -8.80 8.69
CA ALA A 724 -0.39 -9.31 7.33
C ALA A 724 -1.60 -8.70 6.61
N LEU A 725 -1.60 -8.67 5.29
CA LEU A 725 -2.68 -8.07 4.49
C LEU A 725 -4.06 -8.66 4.82
N LEU A 726 -4.13 -9.98 5.07
CA LEU A 726 -5.36 -10.68 5.43
C LEU A 726 -5.97 -10.17 6.75
N GLN A 727 -5.15 -9.72 7.70
CA GLN A 727 -5.64 -9.17 8.96
C GLN A 727 -6.19 -7.75 8.77
N VAL A 728 -5.58 -6.95 7.90
CA VAL A 728 -6.12 -5.64 7.51
C VAL A 728 -7.50 -5.83 6.86
N ARG A 729 -7.62 -6.78 5.93
CA ARG A 729 -8.89 -7.14 5.30
C ARG A 729 -9.94 -7.57 6.32
N ALA A 730 -9.57 -8.40 7.30
CA ALA A 730 -10.47 -8.84 8.35
C ALA A 730 -10.99 -7.67 9.20
N ILE A 731 -10.14 -6.69 9.52
CA ILE A 731 -10.56 -5.47 10.25
C ILE A 731 -11.59 -4.68 9.41
N LEU A 732 -11.33 -4.48 8.12
CA LEU A 732 -12.26 -3.75 7.24
C LEU A 732 -13.61 -4.49 7.11
N GLN A 733 -13.58 -5.83 7.04
CA GLN A 733 -14.79 -6.65 7.02
C GLN A 733 -15.55 -6.59 8.35
N GLN A 734 -14.86 -6.54 9.49
CA GLN A 734 -15.49 -6.33 10.81
C GLN A 734 -16.19 -4.98 10.92
N LEU A 735 -15.68 -3.95 10.22
CA LEU A 735 -16.34 -2.65 10.08
C LEU A 735 -17.53 -2.68 9.09
N GLY A 736 -17.84 -3.83 8.49
CA GLY A 736 -18.91 -3.98 7.51
C GLY A 736 -18.56 -3.51 6.10
N LEU A 737 -17.26 -3.34 5.80
CA LEU A 737 -16.77 -3.00 4.46
C LEU A 737 -16.44 -4.28 3.70
N ASN A 738 -17.06 -4.49 2.54
CA ASN A 738 -16.79 -5.63 1.67
C ASN A 738 -15.46 -5.43 0.93
N SER A 739 -14.36 -5.59 1.66
CA SER A 739 -13.00 -5.33 1.19
C SER A 739 -12.35 -6.59 0.62
N THR A 740 -11.70 -6.42 -0.53
CA THR A 740 -10.74 -7.36 -1.10
C THR A 740 -9.32 -7.10 -0.57
N CYS A 741 -8.35 -7.94 -0.95
CA CYS A 741 -6.93 -7.67 -0.69
C CYS A 741 -6.46 -6.35 -1.33
N ASP A 742 -6.81 -6.08 -2.59
CA ASP A 742 -6.41 -4.84 -3.28
C ASP A 742 -7.06 -3.60 -2.64
N ASP A 743 -8.33 -3.70 -2.24
CA ASP A 743 -8.99 -2.64 -1.47
C ASP A 743 -8.23 -2.36 -0.16
N SER A 744 -7.80 -3.42 0.54
CA SER A 744 -7.09 -3.32 1.82
C SER A 744 -5.74 -2.63 1.68
N ILE A 745 -5.00 -2.88 0.58
CA ILE A 745 -3.75 -2.18 0.27
C ILE A 745 -3.99 -0.68 0.10
N LEU A 746 -5.03 -0.33 -0.67
CA LEU A 746 -5.35 1.07 -0.95
C LEU A 746 -5.86 1.80 0.30
N VAL A 747 -6.74 1.18 1.11
CA VAL A 747 -7.18 1.77 2.39
C VAL A 747 -5.99 2.00 3.32
N LYS A 748 -5.09 1.02 3.48
CA LYS A 748 -3.88 1.17 4.30
C LYS A 748 -2.99 2.31 3.79
N THR A 749 -2.86 2.46 2.47
CA THR A 749 -2.10 3.55 1.85
C THR A 749 -2.71 4.91 2.15
N VAL A 750 -4.05 5.04 2.03
CA VAL A 750 -4.77 6.28 2.35
C VAL A 750 -4.59 6.66 3.83
N CYS A 751 -4.73 5.70 4.75
CA CYS A 751 -4.49 5.92 6.18
C CYS A 751 -3.08 6.48 6.42
N GLY A 752 -2.05 5.81 5.87
CA GLY A 752 -0.66 6.21 6.04
C GLY A 752 -0.33 7.59 5.48
N VAL A 753 -0.95 8.00 4.37
CA VAL A 753 -0.79 9.35 3.80
C VAL A 753 -1.37 10.41 4.73
N VAL A 754 -2.58 10.17 5.27
CA VAL A 754 -3.27 11.10 6.17
C VAL A 754 -2.54 11.21 7.52
N SER A 755 -2.20 10.09 8.14
CA SER A 755 -1.54 10.05 9.46
C SER A 755 -0.11 10.60 9.41
N LYS A 756 0.63 10.36 8.32
CA LYS A 756 1.95 10.96 8.10
C LYS A 756 1.87 12.48 8.02
N ARG A 757 0.93 13.04 7.24
CA ARG A 757 0.73 14.49 7.14
C ARG A 757 0.40 15.08 8.52
N ALA A 758 -0.49 14.43 9.27
CA ALA A 758 -0.88 14.83 10.62
C ALA A 758 0.34 14.94 11.56
N ALA A 759 1.19 13.92 11.58
CA ALA A 759 2.42 13.90 12.38
C ALA A 759 3.41 15.00 11.96
N GLN A 760 3.56 15.26 10.66
CA GLN A 760 4.43 16.31 10.15
C GLN A 760 3.92 17.72 10.49
N LEU A 761 2.61 17.96 10.40
CA LEU A 761 1.99 19.23 10.80
C LEU A 761 2.15 19.48 12.31
N CYS A 762 1.89 18.46 13.13
CA CYS A 762 2.13 18.54 14.57
C CYS A 762 3.62 18.82 14.87
N GLY A 763 4.53 18.16 14.16
CA GLY A 763 5.97 18.38 14.28
C GLY A 763 6.41 19.79 13.87
N ALA A 764 5.84 20.36 12.80
CA ALA A 764 6.08 21.74 12.39
C ALA A 764 5.59 22.74 13.45
N GLY A 765 4.45 22.45 14.08
CA GLY A 765 3.94 23.26 15.18
C GLY A 765 4.86 23.21 16.40
N MET A 766 5.25 22.01 16.84
CA MET A 766 6.17 21.83 17.95
C MET A 766 7.56 22.43 17.68
N ALA A 767 8.04 22.35 16.44
CA ALA A 767 9.28 22.98 16.00
C ALA A 767 9.28 24.52 16.19
N ALA A 768 8.11 25.17 16.05
CA ALA A 768 7.97 26.60 16.31
C ALA A 768 8.08 26.92 17.82
N VAL A 769 7.48 26.08 18.67
CA VAL A 769 7.49 26.23 20.14
C VAL A 769 8.91 26.12 20.69
N VAL A 770 9.63 25.05 20.35
CA VAL A 770 10.99 24.82 20.90
C VAL A 770 11.99 25.89 20.46
N GLU A 771 11.87 26.38 19.22
CA GLU A 771 12.72 27.47 18.72
C GLU A 771 12.36 28.81 19.36
N LYS A 772 11.07 29.07 19.61
CA LYS A 772 10.67 30.25 20.38
C LYS A 772 11.31 30.26 21.75
N ILE A 773 11.27 29.15 22.48
CA ILE A 773 11.90 29.04 23.81
C ILE A 773 13.40 29.28 23.71
N ARG A 774 14.07 28.64 22.74
CA ARG A 774 15.51 28.82 22.50
C ARG A 774 15.86 30.28 22.23
N GLU A 775 15.12 30.94 21.34
CA GLU A 775 15.32 32.34 20.94
C GLU A 775 15.01 33.31 22.08
N ASN A 776 13.92 33.11 22.81
CA ASN A 776 13.53 33.93 23.96
C ASN A 776 14.64 34.02 25.02
N ARG A 777 15.36 32.91 25.20
CA ARG A 777 16.48 32.77 26.15
C ARG A 777 17.84 33.13 25.56
N GLY A 778 17.90 33.51 24.28
CA GLY A 778 19.15 33.85 23.60
C GLY A 778 20.14 32.70 23.52
N LEU A 779 19.66 31.45 23.47
CA LEU A 779 20.50 30.26 23.47
C LEU A 779 20.89 29.86 22.04
N ASP A 780 22.14 29.45 21.84
CA ASP A 780 22.56 28.85 20.56
C ASP A 780 21.98 27.44 20.37
N HIS A 781 21.84 26.70 21.48
CA HIS A 781 21.30 25.34 21.52
C HIS A 781 20.40 25.16 22.74
N LEU A 782 19.25 24.48 22.57
CA LEU A 782 18.31 24.19 23.65
C LEU A 782 18.17 22.67 23.84
N ASN A 783 18.26 22.21 25.08
CA ASN A 783 17.81 20.89 25.48
C ASN A 783 16.49 21.05 26.24
N VAL A 784 15.43 20.39 25.78
CA VAL A 784 14.09 20.53 26.37
C VAL A 784 13.32 19.23 26.25
N THR A 785 12.49 18.95 27.25
CA THR A 785 11.57 17.81 27.24
C THR A 785 10.14 18.27 27.00
N VAL A 786 9.38 17.47 26.27
CA VAL A 786 7.95 17.63 26.02
C VAL A 786 7.23 16.48 26.71
N GLY A 787 6.35 16.79 27.66
CA GLY A 787 5.39 15.84 28.21
C GLY A 787 4.24 15.63 27.24
N VAL A 788 3.98 14.38 26.84
CA VAL A 788 2.96 14.05 25.83
C VAL A 788 1.90 13.12 26.39
N ASP A 789 0.65 13.35 26.03
CA ASP A 789 -0.45 12.40 26.21
C ASP A 789 -1.38 12.39 24.97
N GLY A 790 -2.27 11.42 24.90
CA GLY A 790 -3.29 11.27 23.88
C GLY A 790 -3.27 9.90 23.20
N THR A 791 -4.47 9.39 22.92
CA THR A 791 -4.68 8.04 22.37
C THR A 791 -4.04 7.86 21.00
N LEU A 792 -4.10 8.85 20.12
CA LEU A 792 -3.48 8.78 18.79
C LEU A 792 -1.95 8.71 18.91
N TYR A 793 -1.36 9.53 19.78
CA TYR A 793 0.09 9.47 20.01
C TYR A 793 0.55 8.13 20.58
N LYS A 794 -0.22 7.58 21.54
CA LYS A 794 0.07 6.33 22.24
C LYS A 794 -0.08 5.09 21.35
N LEU A 795 -1.17 5.02 20.58
CA LEU A 795 -1.55 3.81 19.86
C LEU A 795 -1.00 3.74 18.43
N HIS A 796 -0.79 4.89 17.78
CA HIS A 796 -0.46 4.89 16.36
C HIS A 796 0.99 4.44 16.12
N PRO A 797 1.23 3.47 15.22
CA PRO A 797 2.55 2.86 15.04
C PRO A 797 3.62 3.85 14.53
N HIS A 798 3.22 4.87 13.77
CA HIS A 798 4.15 5.76 13.07
C HIS A 798 4.11 7.22 13.52
N PHE A 799 3.09 7.66 14.26
CA PHE A 799 2.81 9.08 14.45
C PHE A 799 3.92 9.77 15.25
N SER A 800 4.25 9.23 16.43
CA SER A 800 5.28 9.76 17.33
C SER A 800 6.63 9.83 16.62
N ARG A 801 7.05 8.73 15.98
CA ARG A 801 8.32 8.63 15.23
C ARG A 801 8.44 9.69 14.13
N ILE A 802 7.41 9.86 13.30
CA ILE A 802 7.42 10.85 12.21
C ILE A 802 7.41 12.28 12.77
N MET A 803 6.64 12.53 13.84
CA MET A 803 6.59 13.83 14.49
C MET A 803 7.95 14.21 15.09
N HIS A 804 8.60 13.30 15.83
CA HIS A 804 9.95 13.50 16.39
C HIS A 804 10.97 13.81 15.30
N GLN A 805 10.97 13.04 14.21
CA GLN A 805 11.86 13.25 13.08
C GLN A 805 11.63 14.63 12.44
N THR A 806 10.37 15.03 12.30
CA THR A 806 10.01 16.34 11.74
C THR A 806 10.51 17.48 12.64
N VAL A 807 10.31 17.39 13.96
CA VAL A 807 10.83 18.40 14.91
C VAL A 807 12.35 18.51 14.82
N LYS A 808 13.06 17.38 14.78
CA LYS A 808 14.52 17.34 14.65
C LYS A 808 15.01 17.99 13.36
N GLU A 809 14.33 17.75 12.24
CA GLU A 809 14.72 18.30 10.93
C GLU A 809 14.43 19.80 10.78
N LEU A 810 13.36 20.29 11.40
CA LEU A 810 12.93 21.68 11.30
C LEU A 810 13.58 22.57 12.37
N SER A 811 13.97 22.01 13.52
CA SER A 811 14.61 22.73 14.63
C SER A 811 15.93 22.08 15.05
N PRO A 812 16.96 22.06 14.18
CA PRO A 812 18.21 21.34 14.42
C PRO A 812 19.05 21.90 15.58
N LYS A 813 18.73 23.12 16.06
CA LYS A 813 19.36 23.75 17.23
C LYS A 813 18.68 23.38 18.56
N CYS A 814 17.72 22.47 18.52
CA CYS A 814 17.01 21.99 19.70
C CYS A 814 17.15 20.47 19.79
N THR A 815 17.64 19.98 20.92
CA THR A 815 17.52 18.55 21.29
C THR A 815 16.27 18.38 22.11
N VAL A 816 15.26 17.77 21.50
CA VAL A 816 13.92 17.63 22.09
C VAL A 816 13.69 16.17 22.48
N SER A 817 13.45 15.94 23.76
CA SER A 817 13.02 14.64 24.29
C SER A 817 11.50 14.62 24.45
N PHE A 818 10.85 13.51 24.14
CA PHE A 818 9.40 13.36 24.33
C PHE A 818 9.13 12.28 25.37
N LEU A 819 8.50 12.65 26.48
CA LEU A 819 8.17 11.77 27.58
C LEU A 819 6.67 11.53 27.60
N LEU A 820 6.25 10.26 27.56
CA LEU A 820 4.84 9.91 27.63
C LEU A 820 4.34 9.99 29.07
N SER A 821 3.22 10.67 29.30
CA SER A 821 2.52 10.61 30.59
C SER A 821 1.68 9.32 30.66
N GLU A 822 2.05 8.40 31.55
CA GLU A 822 1.30 7.16 31.78
C GLU A 822 0.00 7.40 32.54
N ASP A 823 0.05 8.26 33.57
CA ASP A 823 -1.09 8.54 34.47
C ASP A 823 -2.03 9.65 33.95
N GLY A 824 -1.64 10.33 32.87
CA GLY A 824 -2.36 11.44 32.25
C GLY A 824 -2.21 12.77 33.00
N SER A 825 -3.16 13.68 32.82
CA SER A 825 -3.13 15.06 33.36
C SER A 825 -3.35 15.16 34.88
N GLY A 826 -3.93 14.14 35.51
CA GLY A 826 -4.40 14.19 36.90
C GLY A 826 -3.30 14.40 37.95
N LYS A 827 -2.12 13.81 37.76
CA LYS A 827 -0.95 14.05 38.63
C LYS A 827 -0.53 15.51 38.61
N GLY A 828 -0.45 16.10 37.42
CA GLY A 828 -0.11 17.50 37.24
C GLY A 828 -1.16 18.45 37.79
N ALA A 829 -2.45 18.11 37.64
CA ALA A 829 -3.53 18.88 38.26
C ALA A 829 -3.38 18.96 39.79
N ALA A 830 -3.06 17.83 40.43
CA ALA A 830 -2.77 17.78 41.87
C ALA A 830 -1.52 18.57 42.25
N LEU A 831 -0.45 18.52 41.45
CA LEU A 831 0.76 19.33 41.68
C LEU A 831 0.48 20.83 41.59
N ILE A 832 -0.31 21.26 40.59
CA ILE A 832 -0.74 22.65 40.46
C ILE A 832 -1.61 23.07 41.66
N THR A 833 -2.49 22.18 42.11
CA THR A 833 -3.34 22.38 43.29
C THR A 833 -2.49 22.58 44.54
N ALA A 834 -1.45 21.75 44.75
CA ALA A 834 -0.51 21.89 45.87
C ALA A 834 0.18 23.25 45.87
N VAL A 835 0.63 23.71 44.71
CA VAL A 835 1.22 25.05 44.55
C VAL A 835 0.19 26.13 44.81
N GLY A 836 -1.05 25.98 44.33
CA GLY A 836 -2.15 26.92 44.56
C GLY A 836 -2.48 27.09 46.04
N VAL A 837 -2.57 26.00 46.80
CA VAL A 837 -2.78 26.05 48.25
C VAL A 837 -1.61 26.75 48.95
N ARG A 838 -0.37 26.40 48.58
CA ARG A 838 0.84 27.04 49.13
C ARG A 838 0.86 28.54 48.90
N LEU A 839 0.47 29.00 47.70
CA LEU A 839 0.41 30.43 47.35
C LEU A 839 -0.67 31.19 48.12
N ARG A 840 -1.76 30.52 48.55
CA ARG A 840 -2.80 31.09 49.42
C ARG A 840 -2.33 31.24 50.88
N GLY A 841 -1.22 30.59 51.27
CA GLY A 841 -0.64 30.68 52.62
C GLY A 841 -1.44 29.92 53.67
N ASP A 842 -2.21 28.90 53.29
CA ASP A 842 -3.07 28.13 54.21
C ASP A 842 -2.22 27.20 55.11
N PRO A 843 -2.18 27.41 56.44
CA PRO A 843 -1.34 26.64 57.36
C PRO A 843 -1.88 25.23 57.66
N SER A 844 -3.02 24.82 57.09
CA SER A 844 -3.63 23.50 57.34
C SER A 844 -2.95 22.32 56.62
N ILE A 845 -1.96 22.59 55.75
CA ILE A 845 -1.19 21.57 54.99
C ILE A 845 0.34 21.77 55.16
N ALA A 846 0.78 22.55 56.16
CA ALA A 846 2.20 22.72 56.50
C ALA A 846 2.74 21.57 57.36
#